data_AF-A0A9Q0IXC2-F1
#
_entry.id   AF-A0A9Q0IXC2-F1
#
_cell.length_a   1.000
_cell.length_b   1.000
_cell.length_c   1.000
_cell.angle_alpha   90.00
_cell.angle_beta   90.00
_cell.angle_gamma   90.00
#
_symmetry.space_group_name_H-M   'P 1'
#
loop_
_entity.id
_entity.type
_entity.pdbx_description
1 polymer ?
#
loop_
_entity_poly.entity_id
_entity_poly.type
_entity_poly.pdbx_seq_one_letter_code
_entity_poly.pdbx_strand_id
1 'polypeptide(L)'
;MISLQNGPARGGAAFASARDDADAAADFQVKLEPQLQQQPSSSSLSLVSFKGRDSQHEVDEETHLSLAHQMYKSGNYKQALEHSSTVYEKSPLRTDNLLLLGAIYYQLHDYDMCIAKNEEALRLEPHFAECYGNMANAWKEKGDIDLAIRYYLISIELRPNFADAWSNLASAYMRKGRLNEAAQCCRQALALNPLLVDAHSNLGNLMKAQGLVQEAYSCYVEALRIQPTFAIAWSNLAGLFMESGDLNKALHYYKEAVKLKPTFPDAYLNLGNVYKGLGMTQDAIMCYQRAAQTKPNYAMAFGNLASTYYERGQVDLAILHYKQAITYDPRFVEAFNNLGNYSDAISCYNEVLRIDPTAADGLVNRGNTYKEIGRVNEAIQDYIRAINIRPTMAEAHANLASAYKDSGHVEAAIKSYKQALMLRPDFPEATCNLLHTLQCVCSWEDRDKMFKEMSVLPSVQPFHAIAYPIDPMLALEISRKYAAHCSIVASRFALPPFKHPSPVPIRKDSGGERLRIGYVSSDFGNHPLSHLMGSVFGMHNRENVEVFCYALSPYDGSEWRQRTQFEAEHFIDVSMMSSDSIAKMINDDKIHVLVNLNGYTKGARNEIFAMQPAPVQVSYMGFPGTTGATYIDYLVTDEFVSPTRYAHIYSEKLVHLPHCYFVNDYKQKNLDVLDPNCQHKRSDYGLPEDTCNILKRVPNSALWLLRFPAAGENRPLCNAHTTGTDILWAGLPMVTLPLEKMATRVAGSLCLATGLGDEMIVNSMKEYEERAVSLALDRPKLQALTNKLKAVRMTCPLFDTARWVRNLERSYFKMWNIHCSGQQPHHFKVTEDDSEMIRSIKPIHHLLPSPFTSTATTFLFLRRLSSAAPSTSKDSYFALIHHITNTMKNDLHPERTLNKLRLPVTSELVFRVLRATSSSPSASLRFFSWARLHYSPTSLELEQLLKTLARHRHFSSMWSLITQMLNPPNPFRKTNPNPQSFSLSPETVCFIIEEYGKHGLIDHSVELFHGAYALVRRMIRKGLVPDKKTYSVLVNAWCSSGKLKEAREFLEEMSRKGFNPPVRGRDLLVEGLLNAGYFESAKDMVRKMIKEGTVPDVATFNAMVETVCKSGEVEFCVDMYYGVCNLGFVPDVNSYKILIPAVSKAGRIDEAFKLLNNAIEAGHRPFPSQGSSSKSAGVYDVDHNVWTGREMTEMGLVPISRCFDMVTDGLKNCGKHDLAKRIEQLEVSLQSHWKDKNIFSIPGPVGSVARGRLF
;
A
#
# COMPACT_ATOMS: atom_id res chain seq x y z
N MET A 1 -40.61 -13.14 35.92
CA MET A 1 -41.39 -12.26 36.82
C MET A 1 -40.56 -12.03 38.09
N ILE A 2 -40.74 -10.88 38.78
CA ILE A 2 -40.31 -10.61 40.17
C ILE A 2 -38.76 -10.64 40.37
N SER A 3 -38.03 -9.52 40.39
CA SER A 3 -37.87 -8.48 41.45
C SER A 3 -37.38 -9.04 42.80
N LEU A 4 -36.30 -8.54 43.41
CA LEU A 4 -36.20 -7.29 44.22
C LEU A 4 -34.69 -7.00 44.53
N GLN A 5 -34.17 -5.80 44.30
CA GLN A 5 -33.95 -4.65 45.24
C GLN A 5 -32.74 -4.70 46.22
N ASN A 6 -31.98 -3.59 46.20
CA ASN A 6 -31.26 -2.90 47.30
C ASN A 6 -30.01 -3.52 47.97
N GLY A 7 -28.97 -2.68 48.17
CA GLY A 7 -27.92 -2.82 49.20
C GLY A 7 -28.28 -1.98 50.46
N PRO A 8 -27.36 -1.21 51.11
CA PRO A 8 -25.89 -1.13 50.98
C PRO A 8 -25.08 -1.00 52.32
N ALA A 9 -23.75 -1.11 52.28
CA ALA A 9 -22.78 -0.49 53.22
C ALA A 9 -21.39 -0.42 52.54
N ARG A 10 -20.55 0.63 52.54
CA ARG A 10 -20.12 1.72 53.46
C ARG A 10 -19.02 1.33 54.48
N GLY A 11 -17.84 1.96 54.30
CA GLY A 11 -16.68 1.94 55.20
C GLY A 11 -15.36 1.63 54.45
N GLY A 12 -14.34 2.49 54.38
CA GLY A 12 -14.24 3.92 54.73
C GLY A 12 -12.94 4.28 55.46
N ALA A 13 -12.23 5.32 54.98
CA ALA A 13 -10.99 5.91 55.55
C ALA A 13 -9.71 5.03 55.45
N ALA A 14 -8.46 5.57 55.43
CA ALA A 14 -7.95 6.93 55.17
C ALA A 14 -6.41 6.94 54.96
N PHE A 15 -5.90 7.98 54.27
CA PHE A 15 -4.56 8.63 54.28
C PHE A 15 -3.30 7.87 54.78
N ALA A 16 -2.12 7.85 54.14
CA ALA A 16 -1.39 8.71 53.17
C ALA A 16 -0.46 9.82 53.74
N SER A 17 0.85 9.49 53.85
CA SER A 17 2.04 10.38 53.79
C SER A 17 3.30 9.48 53.74
N ALA A 18 4.27 9.48 52.81
CA ALA A 18 4.92 10.49 51.94
C ALA A 18 6.25 11.04 52.51
N ARG A 19 7.29 11.12 51.64
CA ARG A 19 8.65 11.67 51.83
C ARG A 19 9.68 10.81 52.59
N ASP A 20 11.00 10.92 52.42
CA ASP A 20 11.97 11.42 51.39
C ASP A 20 13.38 10.96 51.90
N ASP A 21 14.50 10.75 51.18
CA ASP A 21 14.83 10.44 49.76
C ASP A 21 16.37 10.06 49.68
N ALA A 22 16.91 9.78 48.48
CA ALA A 22 18.34 9.84 48.04
C ALA A 22 19.36 8.65 48.18
N ASP A 23 19.98 8.35 47.02
CA ASP A 23 21.40 8.01 46.69
C ASP A 23 22.22 6.88 47.39
N ALA A 24 22.63 5.89 46.58
CA ALA A 24 24.04 5.69 46.13
C ALA A 24 24.15 4.57 45.04
N ALA A 25 25.24 4.54 44.26
CA ALA A 25 25.45 3.60 43.14
C ALA A 25 26.90 3.04 43.06
N ALA A 26 27.08 1.86 42.43
CA ALA A 26 28.30 1.46 41.68
C ALA A 26 28.17 0.08 40.98
N ASP A 27 28.95 -0.12 39.91
CA ASP A 27 29.06 -1.34 39.08
C ASP A 27 29.76 -2.55 39.73
N PHE A 28 29.75 -3.72 39.07
CA PHE A 28 30.99 -4.37 38.60
C PHE A 28 30.76 -5.44 37.48
N GLN A 29 31.82 -5.81 36.74
CA GLN A 29 31.77 -6.63 35.52
C GLN A 29 32.44 -8.03 35.61
N VAL A 30 31.73 -9.05 35.14
CA VAL A 30 32.08 -10.05 34.09
C VAL A 30 33.55 -10.56 33.91
N LYS A 31 33.71 -11.91 33.96
CA LYS A 31 34.82 -12.78 33.42
C LYS A 31 36.19 -12.75 34.15
N LEU A 32 37.10 -13.74 34.02
CA LEU A 32 37.26 -14.88 33.08
C LEU A 32 37.94 -16.12 33.77
N GLU A 33 38.05 -17.25 33.06
CA GLU A 33 38.74 -18.53 33.41
C GLU A 33 40.30 -18.44 33.29
N PRO A 34 41.16 -19.50 33.41
CA PRO A 34 40.95 -20.96 33.66
C PRO A 34 41.97 -21.65 34.62
N GLN A 35 41.90 -22.99 34.80
CA GLN A 35 43.03 -23.96 34.67
C GLN A 35 42.66 -25.45 34.90
N LEU A 36 43.65 -26.37 34.86
CA LEU A 36 43.53 -27.81 34.59
C LEU A 36 44.09 -28.74 35.70
N GLN A 37 43.69 -30.02 35.62
CA GLN A 37 44.53 -31.25 35.70
C GLN A 37 44.58 -32.19 36.94
N GLN A 38 44.67 -33.49 36.60
CA GLN A 38 45.22 -34.67 37.33
C GLN A 38 44.32 -35.54 38.25
N GLN A 39 44.68 -36.84 38.26
CA GLN A 39 44.06 -37.97 39.00
C GLN A 39 44.89 -38.34 40.25
N PRO A 40 44.53 -39.40 41.02
CA PRO A 40 45.18 -40.69 40.74
C PRO A 40 44.26 -41.94 40.89
N SER A 41 44.85 -43.13 40.78
CA SER A 41 44.24 -44.46 40.96
C SER A 41 45.25 -45.39 41.68
N SER A 42 44.98 -46.66 42.07
CA SER A 42 43.84 -47.57 41.88
C SER A 42 43.81 -48.63 43.00
N SER A 43 42.74 -49.44 43.10
CA SER A 43 42.78 -50.80 43.69
C SER A 43 41.48 -51.58 43.43
N SER A 44 41.49 -52.90 43.71
CA SER A 44 40.40 -53.84 43.42
C SER A 44 40.41 -55.01 44.41
N LEU A 45 39.24 -55.63 44.71
CA LEU A 45 39.01 -57.10 44.76
C LEU A 45 37.65 -57.54 45.37
N SER A 46 36.99 -58.46 44.65
CA SER A 46 36.04 -59.53 45.02
C SER A 46 35.39 -59.68 46.42
N LEU A 47 34.05 -59.73 46.41
CA LEU A 47 33.18 -60.84 46.90
C LEU A 47 33.66 -61.76 48.05
N VAL A 48 32.90 -61.76 49.17
CA VAL A 48 32.56 -62.96 49.97
C VAL A 48 31.11 -62.83 50.49
N SER A 49 30.37 -63.94 50.59
CA SER A 49 28.97 -64.00 51.07
C SER A 49 28.83 -64.30 52.57
N PHE A 50 27.69 -63.95 53.17
CA PHE A 50 27.20 -64.61 54.40
C PHE A 50 25.73 -65.07 54.25
N LYS A 51 25.35 -66.13 54.98
CA LYS A 51 24.02 -66.76 54.95
C LYS A 51 23.45 -66.93 56.36
N GLY A 52 22.14 -66.70 56.49
CA GLY A 52 21.26 -67.00 57.62
C GLY A 52 19.95 -66.23 57.41
N ARG A 53 18.75 -66.82 57.25
CA ARG A 53 18.01 -67.80 58.10
C ARG A 53 17.81 -67.28 59.54
N ASP A 54 16.60 -67.20 60.09
CA ASP A 54 15.23 -67.52 59.63
C ASP A 54 14.22 -66.76 60.54
N SER A 55 12.95 -66.44 60.21
CA SER A 55 12.12 -66.59 58.98
C SER A 55 10.86 -65.69 59.10
N GLN A 56 9.84 -65.87 58.22
CA GLN A 56 8.43 -65.45 58.38
C GLN A 56 8.08 -63.95 58.51
N HIS A 57 8.08 -63.26 57.37
CA HIS A 57 6.84 -62.65 56.86
C HIS A 57 6.95 -62.56 55.32
N GLU A 58 6.57 -63.64 54.64
CA GLU A 58 6.44 -63.61 53.18
C GLU A 58 5.24 -62.74 52.81
N VAL A 59 5.52 -61.55 52.29
CA VAL A 59 4.51 -60.76 51.57
C VAL A 59 4.26 -61.49 50.26
N ASP A 60 3.09 -62.10 50.19
CA ASP A 60 2.56 -62.86 49.06
C ASP A 60 2.67 -62.07 47.75
N GLU A 61 2.94 -62.76 46.65
CA GLU A 61 2.97 -62.17 45.30
C GLU A 61 1.63 -61.51 44.97
N GLU A 62 0.52 -62.11 45.39
CA GLU A 62 -0.82 -61.55 45.21
C GLU A 62 -1.03 -60.28 46.06
N THR A 63 -0.34 -60.17 47.21
CA THR A 63 -0.35 -58.95 48.04
C THR A 63 0.46 -57.83 47.39
N HIS A 64 1.65 -58.12 46.85
CA HIS A 64 2.42 -57.13 46.09
C HIS A 64 1.71 -56.70 44.81
N LEU A 65 1.06 -57.62 44.08
CA LEU A 65 0.28 -57.29 42.89
C LEU A 65 -0.97 -56.47 43.22
N SER A 66 -1.67 -56.80 44.31
CA SER A 66 -2.81 -56.01 44.80
C SER A 66 -2.38 -54.60 45.20
N LEU A 67 -1.23 -54.46 45.87
CA LEU A 67 -0.67 -53.16 46.26
C LEU A 67 -0.19 -52.35 45.05
N ALA A 68 0.39 -53.00 44.03
CA ALA A 68 0.74 -52.37 42.76
C ALA A 68 -0.52 -51.82 42.03
N HIS A 69 -1.60 -52.60 41.97
CA HIS A 69 -2.89 -52.14 41.44
C HIS A 69 -3.50 -50.99 42.26
N GLN A 70 -3.36 -51.00 43.59
CA GLN A 70 -3.83 -49.92 44.47
C GLN A 70 -3.02 -48.63 44.23
N MET A 71 -1.70 -48.72 44.16
CA MET A 71 -0.81 -47.58 43.90
C MET A 71 -0.97 -47.04 42.47
N TYR A 72 -1.26 -47.90 41.48
CA TYR A 72 -1.63 -47.46 40.14
C TYR A 72 -2.94 -46.66 40.15
N LYS A 73 -3.98 -47.16 40.84
CA LYS A 73 -5.27 -46.48 40.98
C LYS A 73 -5.20 -45.17 41.79
N SER A 74 -4.21 -45.01 42.67
CA SER A 74 -3.97 -43.74 43.39
C SER A 74 -3.06 -42.75 42.65
N GLY A 75 -2.52 -43.12 41.47
CA GLY A 75 -1.59 -42.29 40.70
C GLY A 75 -0.13 -42.35 41.17
N ASN A 76 0.19 -43.20 42.15
CA ASN A 76 1.54 -43.37 42.70
C ASN A 76 2.39 -44.31 41.82
N TYR A 77 2.52 -43.99 40.52
CA TYR A 77 3.08 -44.89 39.51
C TYR A 77 4.50 -45.39 39.80
N LYS A 78 5.33 -44.64 40.55
CA LYS A 78 6.66 -45.11 40.98
C LYS A 78 6.59 -46.24 42.01
N GLN A 79 5.71 -46.13 43.01
CA GLN A 79 5.49 -47.19 44.01
C GLN A 79 4.74 -48.39 43.39
N ALA A 80 3.87 -48.13 42.42
CA ALA A 80 3.29 -49.18 41.60
C ALA A 80 4.39 -49.95 40.82
N LEU A 81 5.35 -49.23 40.21
CA LEU A 81 6.48 -49.84 39.52
C LEU A 81 7.35 -50.68 40.46
N GLU A 82 7.66 -50.18 41.66
CA GLU A 82 8.45 -50.91 42.66
C GLU A 82 7.83 -52.26 43.00
N HIS A 83 6.55 -52.29 43.40
CA HIS A 83 5.87 -53.55 43.74
C HIS A 83 5.61 -54.45 42.52
N SER A 84 5.25 -53.89 41.37
CA SER A 84 5.05 -54.66 40.12
C SER A 84 6.37 -55.25 39.60
N SER A 85 7.51 -54.60 39.86
CA SER A 85 8.84 -55.15 39.60
C SER A 85 9.18 -56.29 40.56
N THR A 86 8.85 -56.17 41.86
CA THR A 86 9.04 -57.28 42.82
C THR A 86 8.24 -58.54 42.44
N VAL A 87 7.04 -58.38 41.87
CA VAL A 87 6.25 -59.51 41.32
C VAL A 87 6.92 -60.08 40.06
N TYR A 88 7.43 -59.23 39.17
CA TYR A 88 8.12 -59.67 37.95
C TYR A 88 9.46 -60.37 38.23
N GLU A 89 10.22 -59.97 39.26
CA GLU A 89 11.47 -60.64 39.66
C GLU A 89 11.25 -62.08 40.15
N LYS A 90 10.11 -62.35 40.79
CA LYS A 90 9.72 -63.71 41.23
C LYS A 90 9.05 -64.51 40.12
N SER A 91 8.08 -63.89 39.44
CA SER A 91 7.17 -64.51 38.47
C SER A 91 7.17 -63.74 37.14
N PRO A 92 8.27 -63.76 36.35
CA PRO A 92 8.43 -62.94 35.15
C PRO A 92 7.49 -63.32 33.98
N LEU A 93 6.86 -64.51 34.04
CA LEU A 93 5.92 -64.99 33.04
C LEU A 93 4.44 -64.66 33.37
N ARG A 94 4.20 -63.90 34.45
CA ARG A 94 2.85 -63.58 34.94
C ARG A 94 2.22 -62.44 34.12
N THR A 95 1.27 -62.78 33.25
CA THR A 95 0.74 -61.92 32.17
C THR A 95 -0.11 -60.74 32.65
N ASP A 96 -0.88 -60.88 33.73
CA ASP A 96 -1.59 -59.76 34.37
C ASP A 96 -0.62 -58.72 34.97
N ASN A 97 0.49 -59.16 35.58
CA ASN A 97 1.54 -58.24 36.04
C ASN A 97 2.33 -57.61 34.88
N LEU A 98 2.57 -58.33 33.78
CA LEU A 98 3.19 -57.75 32.57
C LEU A 98 2.30 -56.67 31.93
N LEU A 99 0.99 -56.88 31.86
CA LEU A 99 0.02 -55.87 31.43
C LEU A 99 0.06 -54.64 32.36
N LEU A 100 0.11 -54.86 33.67
CA LEU A 100 0.21 -53.79 34.67
C LEU A 100 1.53 -53.01 34.54
N LEU A 101 2.67 -53.68 34.36
CA LEU A 101 3.97 -53.02 34.07
C LEU A 101 3.86 -52.15 32.82
N GLY A 102 3.28 -52.66 31.73
CA GLY A 102 3.04 -51.88 30.51
C GLY A 102 2.24 -50.61 30.78
N ALA A 103 1.14 -50.72 31.53
CA ALA A 103 0.32 -49.58 31.92
C ALA A 103 1.06 -48.58 32.84
N ILE A 104 1.88 -49.07 33.78
CA ILE A 104 2.72 -48.23 34.66
C ILE A 104 3.77 -47.46 33.85
N TYR A 105 4.51 -48.12 32.96
CA TYR A 105 5.52 -47.48 32.12
C TYR A 105 4.91 -46.41 31.20
N TYR A 106 3.72 -46.65 30.65
CA TYR A 106 2.97 -45.63 29.90
C TYR A 106 2.68 -44.37 30.73
N GLN A 107 2.22 -44.54 31.98
CA GLN A 107 1.95 -43.41 32.90
C GLN A 107 3.22 -42.71 33.40
N LEU A 108 4.38 -43.38 33.33
CA LEU A 108 5.70 -42.78 33.58
C LEU A 108 6.33 -42.15 32.33
N HIS A 109 5.61 -42.15 31.19
CA HIS A 109 6.08 -41.70 29.87
C HIS A 109 7.26 -42.50 29.27
N ASP A 110 7.54 -43.70 29.81
CA ASP A 110 8.48 -44.66 29.21
C ASP A 110 7.73 -45.53 28.20
N TYR A 111 7.52 -44.97 27.01
CA TYR A 111 6.76 -45.63 25.95
C TYR A 111 7.47 -46.86 25.39
N ASP A 112 8.80 -46.93 25.48
CA ASP A 112 9.59 -48.06 24.98
C ASP A 112 9.52 -49.26 25.93
N MET A 113 9.62 -49.05 27.24
CA MET A 113 9.38 -50.12 28.22
C MET A 113 7.91 -50.54 28.28
N CYS A 114 6.96 -49.61 28.04
CA CYS A 114 5.56 -49.97 27.84
C CYS A 114 5.38 -50.96 26.69
N ILE A 115 5.95 -50.66 25.50
CA ILE A 115 5.88 -51.54 24.34
C ILE A 115 6.54 -52.89 24.66
N ALA A 116 7.77 -52.89 25.20
CA ALA A 116 8.52 -54.11 25.49
C ALA A 116 7.78 -55.06 26.46
N LYS A 117 7.12 -54.55 27.50
CA LYS A 117 6.41 -55.39 28.48
C LYS A 117 5.08 -55.93 27.96
N ASN A 118 4.39 -55.21 27.07
CA ASN A 118 3.25 -55.75 26.36
C ASN A 118 3.68 -56.79 25.29
N GLU A 119 4.84 -56.62 24.65
CA GLU A 119 5.44 -57.62 23.74
C GLU A 119 5.99 -58.87 24.46
N GLU A 120 6.34 -58.77 25.75
CA GLU A 120 6.57 -59.95 26.61
C GLU A 120 5.27 -60.70 26.89
N ALA A 121 4.19 -60.00 27.26
CA ALA A 121 2.88 -60.63 27.49
C ALA A 121 2.32 -61.30 26.22
N LEU A 122 2.38 -60.63 25.06
CA LEU A 122 1.89 -61.16 23.78
C LEU A 122 2.68 -62.38 23.26
N ARG A 123 3.92 -62.59 23.72
CA ARG A 123 4.67 -63.83 23.44
C ARG A 123 4.18 -65.04 24.23
N LEU A 124 3.41 -64.81 25.30
CA LEU A 124 2.79 -65.84 26.13
C LEU A 124 1.30 -66.01 25.75
N GLU A 125 0.60 -64.90 25.55
CA GLU A 125 -0.83 -64.86 25.18
C GLU A 125 -1.06 -63.99 23.93
N PRO A 126 -0.94 -64.53 22.70
CA PRO A 126 -1.05 -63.75 21.47
C PRO A 126 -2.43 -63.11 21.19
N HIS A 127 -3.45 -63.45 21.97
CA HIS A 127 -4.83 -62.94 21.82
C HIS A 127 -5.18 -61.89 22.89
N PHE A 128 -4.20 -61.36 23.64
CA PHE A 128 -4.40 -60.42 24.73
C PHE A 128 -4.72 -59.01 24.21
N ALA A 129 -6.01 -58.72 24.00
CA ALA A 129 -6.49 -57.48 23.38
C ALA A 129 -6.02 -56.20 24.11
N GLU A 130 -5.91 -56.26 25.43
CA GLU A 130 -5.48 -55.17 26.31
C GLU A 130 -4.02 -54.76 26.04
N CYS A 131 -3.13 -55.72 25.76
CA CYS A 131 -1.73 -55.44 25.40
C CYS A 131 -1.62 -54.66 24.09
N TYR A 132 -2.40 -55.04 23.07
CA TYR A 132 -2.48 -54.28 21.82
C TYR A 132 -3.04 -52.86 22.05
N GLY A 133 -4.02 -52.69 22.95
CA GLY A 133 -4.54 -51.38 23.35
C GLY A 133 -3.49 -50.49 24.03
N ASN A 134 -2.68 -51.05 24.93
CA ASN A 134 -1.57 -50.36 25.59
C ASN A 134 -0.46 -49.96 24.60
N MET A 135 -0.05 -50.87 23.71
CA MET A 135 0.91 -50.57 22.65
C MET A 135 0.39 -49.49 21.71
N ALA A 136 -0.88 -49.55 21.31
CA ALA A 136 -1.51 -48.52 20.47
C ALA A 136 -1.50 -47.13 21.14
N ASN A 137 -1.74 -47.06 22.45
CA ASN A 137 -1.57 -45.83 23.22
C ASN A 137 -0.12 -45.33 23.21
N ALA A 138 0.87 -46.19 23.44
CA ALA A 138 2.28 -45.81 23.38
C ALA A 138 2.71 -45.29 21.99
N TRP A 139 2.33 -45.96 20.90
CA TRP A 139 2.63 -45.52 19.53
C TRP A 139 1.94 -44.20 19.16
N LYS A 140 0.72 -43.97 19.62
CA LYS A 140 -0.03 -42.71 19.47
C LYS A 140 0.72 -41.52 20.10
N GLU A 141 1.32 -41.72 21.28
CA GLU A 141 2.10 -40.66 21.95
C GLU A 141 3.52 -40.52 21.39
N LYS A 142 4.14 -41.60 20.90
CA LYS A 142 5.38 -41.54 20.09
C LYS A 142 5.18 -40.88 18.71
N GLY A 143 3.93 -40.69 18.28
CA GLY A 143 3.57 -39.97 17.05
C GLY A 143 3.29 -40.85 15.84
N ASP A 144 3.53 -42.17 15.90
CA ASP A 144 3.13 -43.11 14.85
C ASP A 144 1.64 -43.47 14.97
N ILE A 145 0.82 -42.57 14.46
CA ILE A 145 -0.64 -42.69 14.47
C ILE A 145 -1.11 -43.85 13.58
N ASP A 146 -0.37 -44.22 12.54
CA ASP A 146 -0.76 -45.32 11.64
C ASP A 146 -0.52 -46.69 12.28
N LEU A 147 0.62 -46.88 12.95
CA LEU A 147 0.88 -48.08 13.73
C LEU A 147 -0.05 -48.18 14.95
N ALA A 148 -0.37 -47.04 15.59
CA ALA A 148 -1.39 -46.98 16.65
C ALA A 148 -2.77 -47.43 16.14
N ILE A 149 -3.25 -46.89 15.01
CA ILE A 149 -4.51 -47.30 14.38
C ILE A 149 -4.52 -48.80 14.10
N ARG A 150 -3.43 -49.37 13.57
CA ARG A 150 -3.31 -50.81 13.33
C ARG A 150 -3.48 -51.63 14.62
N TYR A 151 -2.81 -51.25 15.71
CA TYR A 151 -2.91 -51.98 16.98
C TYR A 151 -4.26 -51.81 17.68
N TYR A 152 -4.93 -50.65 17.58
CA TYR A 152 -6.31 -50.51 18.04
C TYR A 152 -7.28 -51.42 17.26
N LEU A 153 -7.12 -51.54 15.95
CA LEU A 153 -7.95 -52.42 15.13
C LEU A 153 -7.77 -53.90 15.52
N ILE A 154 -6.53 -54.35 15.77
CA ILE A 154 -6.25 -55.71 16.27
C ILE A 154 -6.88 -55.94 17.65
N SER A 155 -6.75 -54.96 18.56
CA SER A 155 -7.38 -54.98 19.89
C SER A 155 -8.91 -55.14 19.81
N ILE A 156 -9.54 -54.43 18.88
CA ILE A 156 -10.99 -54.49 18.62
C ILE A 156 -11.41 -55.79 17.92
N GLU A 157 -10.60 -56.32 17.01
CA GLU A 157 -10.86 -57.60 16.34
C GLU A 157 -10.84 -58.77 17.34
N LEU A 158 -9.89 -58.75 18.27
CA LEU A 158 -9.81 -59.72 19.38
C LEU A 158 -10.92 -59.53 20.42
N ARG A 159 -11.33 -58.29 20.70
CA ARG A 159 -12.36 -57.97 21.70
C ARG A 159 -13.33 -56.87 21.19
N PRO A 160 -14.34 -57.21 20.36
CA PRO A 160 -15.23 -56.21 19.74
C PRO A 160 -15.98 -55.31 20.72
N ASN A 161 -16.22 -55.79 21.95
CA ASN A 161 -16.89 -55.04 23.01
C ASN A 161 -15.95 -54.15 23.84
N PHE A 162 -14.69 -53.94 23.42
CA PHE A 162 -13.71 -53.11 24.13
C PHE A 162 -13.95 -51.61 23.88
N ALA A 163 -14.90 -51.03 24.62
CA ALA A 163 -15.35 -49.65 24.43
C ALA A 163 -14.21 -48.60 24.53
N ASP A 164 -13.22 -48.82 25.39
CA ASP A 164 -12.06 -47.92 25.52
C ASP A 164 -11.13 -47.96 24.29
N ALA A 165 -11.00 -49.12 23.63
CA ALA A 165 -10.25 -49.23 22.38
C ALA A 165 -10.97 -48.48 21.24
N TRP A 166 -12.30 -48.57 21.16
CA TRP A 166 -13.11 -47.76 20.22
C TRP A 166 -12.97 -46.26 20.49
N SER A 167 -13.00 -45.82 21.75
CA SER A 167 -12.82 -44.41 22.13
C SER A 167 -11.41 -43.89 21.77
N ASN A 168 -10.37 -44.69 22.02
CA ASN A 168 -9.00 -44.32 21.67
C ASN A 168 -8.73 -44.36 20.16
N LEU A 169 -9.33 -45.30 19.42
CA LEU A 169 -9.29 -45.33 17.96
C LEU A 169 -9.94 -44.08 17.35
N ALA A 170 -11.06 -43.60 17.93
CA ALA A 170 -11.68 -42.34 17.51
C ALA A 170 -10.71 -41.15 17.66
N SER A 171 -9.99 -41.06 18.78
CA SER A 171 -8.96 -40.05 19.02
C SER A 171 -7.80 -40.14 18.01
N ALA A 172 -7.36 -41.36 17.66
CA ALA A 172 -6.34 -41.58 16.65
C ALA A 172 -6.80 -41.16 15.22
N TYR A 173 -8.03 -41.52 14.82
CA TYR A 173 -8.61 -41.06 13.56
C TYR A 173 -8.82 -39.54 13.52
N MET A 174 -9.21 -38.92 14.64
CA MET A 174 -9.31 -37.47 14.77
C MET A 174 -7.94 -36.78 14.58
N ARG A 175 -6.86 -37.30 15.18
CA ARG A 175 -5.48 -36.82 14.94
C ARG A 175 -5.03 -37.02 13.48
N LYS A 176 -5.61 -37.96 12.74
CA LYS A 176 -5.38 -38.18 11.29
C LYS A 176 -6.38 -37.43 10.38
N GLY A 177 -7.29 -36.62 10.93
CA GLY A 177 -8.31 -35.88 10.17
C GLY A 177 -9.44 -36.74 9.58
N ARG A 178 -9.54 -38.03 9.96
CA ARG A 178 -10.58 -38.97 9.50
C ARG A 178 -11.84 -38.83 10.37
N LEU A 179 -12.50 -37.68 10.25
CA LEU A 179 -13.58 -37.25 11.17
C LEU A 179 -14.81 -38.16 11.15
N ASN A 180 -15.16 -38.75 9.99
CA ASN A 180 -16.34 -39.60 9.85
C ASN A 180 -16.14 -40.94 10.56
N GLU A 181 -14.97 -41.55 10.37
CA GLU A 181 -14.57 -42.80 11.02
C GLU A 181 -14.36 -42.59 12.52
N ALA A 182 -13.82 -41.44 12.94
CA ALA A 182 -13.76 -41.05 14.34
C ALA A 182 -15.16 -40.95 14.98
N ALA A 183 -16.13 -40.32 14.29
CA ALA A 183 -17.50 -40.20 14.79
C ALA A 183 -18.23 -41.55 14.87
N GLN A 184 -17.99 -42.46 13.93
CA GLN A 184 -18.46 -43.85 13.99
C GLN A 184 -17.86 -44.58 15.21
N CYS A 185 -16.55 -44.47 15.44
CA CYS A 185 -15.88 -45.10 16.57
C CYS A 185 -16.38 -44.55 17.93
N CYS A 186 -16.60 -43.23 18.05
CA CYS A 186 -17.23 -42.65 19.24
C CYS A 186 -18.66 -43.18 19.49
N ARG A 187 -19.49 -43.27 18.45
CA ARG A 187 -20.85 -43.83 18.55
C ARG A 187 -20.83 -45.30 18.96
N GLN A 188 -19.88 -46.08 18.45
CA GLN A 188 -19.71 -47.50 18.82
C GLN A 188 -19.23 -47.65 20.27
N ALA A 189 -18.28 -46.82 20.72
CA ALA A 189 -17.85 -46.78 22.13
C ALA A 189 -19.01 -46.47 23.08
N LEU A 190 -19.85 -45.49 22.73
CA LEU A 190 -21.03 -45.10 23.53
C LEU A 190 -22.18 -46.12 23.47
N ALA A 191 -22.33 -46.86 22.38
CA ALA A 191 -23.29 -47.96 22.28
C ALA A 191 -22.88 -49.15 23.19
N LEU A 192 -21.58 -49.37 23.37
CA LEU A 192 -21.03 -50.39 24.28
C LEU A 192 -21.01 -49.92 25.74
N ASN A 193 -20.68 -48.66 26.00
CA ASN A 193 -20.68 -48.05 27.33
C ASN A 193 -21.12 -46.57 27.28
N PRO A 194 -22.41 -46.28 27.56
CA PRO A 194 -22.94 -44.91 27.57
C PRO A 194 -22.34 -43.97 28.62
N LEU A 195 -21.54 -44.48 29.56
CA LEU A 195 -20.94 -43.70 30.66
C LEU A 195 -19.51 -43.21 30.33
N LEU A 196 -19.00 -43.45 29.12
CA LEU A 196 -17.67 -42.96 28.70
C LEU A 196 -17.68 -41.45 28.44
N VAL A 197 -17.32 -40.68 29.48
CA VAL A 197 -17.22 -39.21 29.48
C VAL A 197 -16.32 -38.69 28.35
N ASP A 198 -15.15 -39.31 28.15
CA ASP A 198 -14.24 -38.96 27.05
C ASP A 198 -14.84 -39.24 25.67
N ALA A 199 -15.64 -40.30 25.51
CA ALA A 199 -16.29 -40.61 24.24
C ALA A 199 -17.40 -39.60 23.90
N HIS A 200 -18.18 -39.15 24.90
CA HIS A 200 -19.11 -38.02 24.73
C HIS A 200 -18.38 -36.73 24.37
N SER A 201 -17.29 -36.39 25.08
CA SER A 201 -16.51 -35.18 24.79
C SER A 201 -15.84 -35.22 23.41
N ASN A 202 -15.31 -36.36 22.98
CA ASN A 202 -14.73 -36.55 21.65
C ASN A 202 -15.82 -36.49 20.56
N LEU A 203 -17.00 -37.08 20.78
CA LEU A 203 -18.13 -36.95 19.87
C LEU A 203 -18.57 -35.49 19.74
N GLY A 204 -18.63 -34.75 20.84
CA GLY A 204 -18.96 -33.33 20.84
C GLY A 204 -17.95 -32.49 20.03
N ASN A 205 -16.65 -32.77 20.18
CA ASN A 205 -15.60 -32.13 19.39
C ASN A 205 -15.75 -32.40 17.88
N LEU A 206 -16.13 -33.64 17.51
CA LEU A 206 -16.35 -34.04 16.12
C LEU A 206 -17.60 -33.40 15.51
N MET A 207 -18.73 -33.39 16.25
CA MET A 207 -19.95 -32.70 15.83
C MET A 207 -19.70 -31.19 15.66
N LYS A 208 -18.93 -30.58 16.57
CA LYS A 208 -18.50 -29.18 16.45
C LYS A 208 -17.67 -28.95 15.18
N ALA A 209 -16.69 -29.80 14.88
CA ALA A 209 -15.88 -29.71 13.67
C ALA A 209 -16.70 -29.93 12.37
N GLN A 210 -17.86 -30.59 12.47
CA GLN A 210 -18.83 -30.75 11.37
C GLN A 210 -19.88 -29.62 11.31
N GLY A 211 -19.80 -28.60 12.18
CA GLY A 211 -20.76 -27.49 12.25
C GLY A 211 -22.07 -27.81 12.98
N LEU A 212 -22.22 -29.01 13.54
CA LEU A 212 -23.41 -29.49 14.24
C LEU A 212 -23.39 -29.02 15.72
N VAL A 213 -23.41 -27.70 15.90
CA VAL A 213 -23.24 -27.01 17.21
C VAL A 213 -24.21 -27.52 18.28
N GLN A 214 -25.47 -27.80 17.91
CA GLN A 214 -26.49 -28.27 18.86
C GLN A 214 -26.23 -29.72 19.33
N GLU A 215 -25.74 -30.59 18.45
CA GLU A 215 -25.33 -31.95 18.82
C GLU A 215 -24.07 -31.91 19.68
N ALA A 216 -23.12 -31.03 19.37
CA ALA A 216 -21.93 -30.80 20.19
C ALA A 216 -22.30 -30.34 21.62
N TYR A 217 -23.21 -29.37 21.74
CA TYR A 217 -23.75 -28.90 23.03
C TYR A 217 -24.34 -30.06 23.84
N SER A 218 -25.20 -30.87 23.22
CA SER A 218 -25.81 -32.03 23.87
C SER A 218 -24.78 -33.05 24.36
N CYS A 219 -23.74 -33.34 23.57
CA CYS A 219 -22.66 -34.26 23.97
C CYS A 219 -21.85 -33.73 25.17
N TYR A 220 -21.51 -32.44 25.20
CA TYR A 220 -20.80 -31.86 26.35
C TYR A 220 -21.67 -31.80 27.62
N VAL A 221 -22.97 -31.54 27.48
CA VAL A 221 -23.91 -31.56 28.62
C VAL A 221 -24.06 -32.97 29.18
N GLU A 222 -24.14 -34.01 28.34
CA GLU A 222 -24.18 -35.40 28.81
C GLU A 222 -22.86 -35.82 29.49
N ALA A 223 -21.70 -35.43 28.95
CA ALA A 223 -20.41 -35.63 29.61
C ALA A 223 -20.38 -35.01 31.02
N LEU A 224 -20.91 -33.79 31.19
CA LEU A 224 -21.01 -33.11 32.48
C LEU A 224 -22.11 -33.68 33.39
N ARG A 225 -23.18 -34.26 32.83
CA ARG A 225 -24.22 -34.98 33.60
C ARG A 225 -23.68 -36.27 34.21
N ILE A 226 -22.79 -36.96 33.50
CA ILE A 226 -22.11 -38.18 33.99
C ILE A 226 -20.99 -37.81 34.97
N GLN A 227 -20.15 -36.81 34.65
CA GLN A 227 -19.05 -36.37 35.50
C GLN A 227 -18.95 -34.83 35.57
N PRO A 228 -19.59 -34.18 36.56
CA PRO A 228 -19.51 -32.72 36.75
C PRO A 228 -18.10 -32.18 37.01
N THR A 229 -17.14 -33.02 37.40
CA THR A 229 -15.73 -32.64 37.63
C THR A 229 -14.87 -32.64 36.36
N PHE A 230 -15.42 -33.03 35.21
CA PHE A 230 -14.67 -33.18 33.96
C PHE A 230 -14.38 -31.82 33.29
N ALA A 231 -13.30 -31.17 33.73
CA ALA A 231 -12.88 -29.82 33.30
C ALA A 231 -12.76 -29.62 31.78
N ILE A 232 -12.53 -30.69 31.00
CA ILE A 232 -12.41 -30.63 29.54
C ILE A 232 -13.78 -30.31 28.91
N ALA A 233 -14.88 -30.95 29.32
CA ALA A 233 -16.20 -30.62 28.78
C ALA A 233 -16.67 -29.22 29.17
N TRP A 234 -16.33 -28.73 30.37
CA TRP A 234 -16.57 -27.32 30.73
C TRP A 234 -15.84 -26.35 29.79
N SER A 235 -14.58 -26.64 29.46
CA SER A 235 -13.76 -25.84 28.52
C SER A 235 -14.32 -25.85 27.10
N ASN A 236 -14.75 -27.03 26.61
CA ASN A 236 -15.30 -27.19 25.27
C ASN A 236 -16.68 -26.54 25.13
N LEU A 237 -17.53 -26.66 26.17
CA LEU A 237 -18.83 -25.99 26.27
C LEU A 237 -18.67 -24.46 26.32
N ALA A 238 -17.70 -23.95 27.09
CA ALA A 238 -17.36 -22.53 27.10
C ALA A 238 -16.95 -22.02 25.71
N GLY A 239 -16.24 -22.86 24.94
CA GLY A 239 -15.84 -22.57 23.56
C GLY A 239 -17.03 -22.40 22.60
N LEU A 240 -18.12 -23.16 22.77
CA LEU A 240 -19.35 -22.95 21.98
C LEU A 240 -19.97 -21.58 22.28
N PHE A 241 -20.00 -21.17 23.55
CA PHE A 241 -20.52 -19.86 23.93
C PHE A 241 -19.64 -18.70 23.44
N MET A 242 -18.31 -18.88 23.48
CA MET A 242 -17.34 -17.93 22.93
C MET A 242 -17.53 -17.72 21.42
N GLU A 243 -17.75 -18.78 20.65
CA GLU A 243 -18.05 -18.70 19.21
C GLU A 243 -19.43 -18.10 18.91
N SER A 244 -20.42 -18.30 19.79
CA SER A 244 -21.73 -17.64 19.70
C SER A 244 -21.74 -16.16 20.13
N GLY A 245 -20.61 -15.63 20.64
CA GLY A 245 -20.49 -14.27 21.15
C GLY A 245 -21.02 -14.05 22.58
N ASP A 246 -21.53 -15.08 23.27
CA ASP A 246 -21.95 -14.98 24.68
C ASP A 246 -20.74 -15.10 25.62
N LEU A 247 -19.95 -14.02 25.65
CA LEU A 247 -18.74 -13.91 26.48
C LEU A 247 -19.03 -14.07 27.97
N ASN A 248 -20.25 -13.76 28.44
CA ASN A 248 -20.61 -13.90 29.85
C ASN A 248 -20.80 -15.37 30.26
N LYS A 249 -21.48 -16.18 29.43
CA LYS A 249 -21.55 -17.64 29.65
C LYS A 249 -20.18 -18.30 29.46
N ALA A 250 -19.43 -17.90 28.43
CA ALA A 250 -18.06 -18.41 28.23
C ALA A 250 -17.16 -18.13 29.44
N LEU A 251 -17.21 -16.92 30.00
CA LEU A 251 -16.46 -16.53 31.21
C LEU A 251 -16.81 -17.41 32.42
N HIS A 252 -18.08 -17.71 32.64
CA HIS A 252 -18.52 -18.57 33.73
C HIS A 252 -18.00 -20.01 33.57
N TYR A 253 -18.17 -20.61 32.39
CA TYR A 253 -17.79 -22.01 32.16
C TYR A 253 -16.27 -22.20 32.10
N TYR A 254 -15.50 -21.26 31.54
CA TYR A 254 -14.03 -21.31 31.63
C TYR A 254 -13.52 -21.14 33.07
N LYS A 255 -14.19 -20.35 33.92
CA LYS A 255 -13.86 -20.23 35.35
C LYS A 255 -14.02 -21.55 36.09
N GLU A 256 -15.11 -22.29 35.86
CA GLU A 256 -15.28 -23.62 36.43
C GLU A 256 -14.26 -24.62 35.87
N ALA A 257 -13.90 -24.56 34.59
CA ALA A 257 -12.86 -25.40 33.99
C ALA A 257 -11.48 -25.22 34.67
N VAL A 258 -11.00 -23.98 34.85
CA VAL A 258 -9.69 -23.73 35.50
C VAL A 258 -9.73 -23.93 37.03
N LYS A 259 -10.90 -23.81 37.66
CA LYS A 259 -11.12 -24.15 39.08
C LYS A 259 -11.04 -25.65 39.33
N LEU A 260 -11.59 -26.47 38.43
CA LEU A 260 -11.52 -27.93 38.48
C LEU A 260 -10.13 -28.46 38.07
N LYS A 261 -9.45 -27.79 37.13
CA LYS A 261 -8.07 -28.13 36.72
C LYS A 261 -7.16 -26.88 36.68
N PRO A 262 -6.53 -26.50 37.81
CA PRO A 262 -5.64 -25.32 37.90
C PRO A 262 -4.36 -25.38 37.07
N THR A 263 -4.10 -26.50 36.38
CA THR A 263 -2.95 -26.76 35.49
C THR A 263 -3.38 -26.95 34.02
N PHE A 264 -4.47 -26.30 33.59
CA PHE A 264 -5.02 -26.41 32.23
C PHE A 264 -4.64 -25.20 31.36
N PRO A 265 -3.53 -25.23 30.59
CA PRO A 265 -3.02 -24.07 29.86
C PRO A 265 -4.01 -23.53 28.82
N ASP A 266 -4.73 -24.41 28.11
CA ASP A 266 -5.63 -24.02 27.02
C ASP A 266 -6.92 -23.36 27.53
N ALA A 267 -7.40 -23.79 28.71
CA ALA A 267 -8.50 -23.13 29.40
C ALA A 267 -8.08 -21.74 29.91
N TYR A 268 -6.83 -21.55 30.37
CA TYR A 268 -6.31 -20.22 30.69
C TYR A 268 -6.12 -19.34 29.45
N LEU A 269 -5.64 -19.88 28.32
CA LEU A 269 -5.52 -19.15 27.06
C LEU A 269 -6.89 -18.61 26.62
N ASN A 270 -7.91 -19.47 26.59
CA ASN A 270 -9.25 -19.08 26.16
C ASN A 270 -10.00 -18.21 27.17
N LEU A 271 -9.80 -18.42 28.48
CA LEU A 271 -10.26 -17.49 29.52
C LEU A 271 -9.64 -16.09 29.34
N GLY A 272 -8.35 -16.02 28.97
CA GLY A 272 -7.69 -14.77 28.62
C GLY A 272 -8.32 -14.11 27.39
N ASN A 273 -8.63 -14.88 26.35
CA ASN A 273 -9.32 -14.40 25.15
C ASN A 273 -10.72 -13.84 25.46
N VAL A 274 -11.48 -14.49 26.35
CA VAL A 274 -12.79 -13.99 26.81
C VAL A 274 -12.65 -12.71 27.63
N TYR A 275 -11.69 -12.64 28.57
CA TYR A 275 -11.41 -11.40 29.31
C TYR A 275 -10.99 -10.25 28.38
N LYS A 276 -10.16 -10.53 27.37
CA LYS A 276 -9.79 -9.56 26.33
C LYS A 276 -11.01 -9.07 25.55
N GLY A 277 -11.90 -9.97 25.12
CA GLY A 277 -13.18 -9.61 24.48
C GLY A 277 -14.13 -8.79 25.35
N LEU A 278 -14.02 -8.91 26.67
CA LEU A 278 -14.75 -8.11 27.67
C LEU A 278 -14.01 -6.81 28.07
N GLY A 279 -12.87 -6.49 27.45
CA GLY A 279 -12.04 -5.31 27.80
C GLY A 279 -11.25 -5.43 29.10
N MET A 280 -11.30 -6.57 29.79
CA MET A 280 -10.61 -6.83 31.07
C MET A 280 -9.14 -7.22 30.83
N THR A 281 -8.36 -6.30 30.26
CA THR A 281 -7.00 -6.56 29.76
C THR A 281 -6.00 -7.00 30.84
N GLN A 282 -6.18 -6.59 32.10
CA GLN A 282 -5.31 -7.01 33.21
C GLN A 282 -5.54 -8.49 33.57
N ASP A 283 -6.80 -8.92 33.69
CA ASP A 283 -7.16 -10.33 33.91
C ASP A 283 -6.75 -11.22 32.73
N ALA A 284 -6.86 -10.71 31.50
CA ALA A 284 -6.38 -11.38 30.30
C ALA A 284 -4.86 -11.65 30.37
N ILE A 285 -4.06 -10.63 30.69
CA ILE A 285 -2.61 -10.75 30.91
C ILE A 285 -2.28 -11.80 31.99
N MET A 286 -2.98 -11.79 33.13
CA MET A 286 -2.78 -12.79 34.19
C MET A 286 -3.11 -14.21 33.72
N CYS A 287 -4.13 -14.38 32.87
CA CYS A 287 -4.48 -15.68 32.30
C CYS A 287 -3.43 -16.17 31.29
N TYR A 288 -2.96 -15.31 30.37
CA TYR A 288 -1.91 -15.68 29.42
C TYR A 288 -0.57 -15.99 30.11
N GLN A 289 -0.19 -15.21 31.14
CA GLN A 289 0.98 -15.50 31.98
C GLN A 289 0.85 -16.88 32.66
N ARG A 290 -0.34 -17.25 33.14
CA ARG A 290 -0.59 -18.55 33.78
C ARG A 290 -0.61 -19.72 32.79
N ALA A 291 -1.06 -19.49 31.55
CA ALA A 291 -0.93 -20.43 30.44
C ALA A 291 0.55 -20.66 30.05
N ALA A 292 1.36 -19.59 30.01
CA ALA A 292 2.80 -19.67 29.75
C ALA A 292 3.57 -20.33 30.92
N GLN A 293 3.20 -20.07 32.18
CA GLN A 293 3.78 -20.74 33.35
C GLN A 293 3.50 -22.24 33.37
N THR A 294 2.28 -22.66 32.99
CA THR A 294 1.89 -24.08 32.93
C THR A 294 2.39 -24.80 31.69
N LYS A 295 2.76 -24.07 30.63
CA LYS A 295 3.38 -24.60 29.41
C LYS A 295 4.45 -23.62 28.89
N PRO A 296 5.72 -23.74 29.34
CA PRO A 296 6.77 -22.76 29.06
C PRO A 296 7.12 -22.52 27.58
N ASN A 297 6.77 -23.44 26.67
CA ASN A 297 6.96 -23.31 25.23
C ASN A 297 5.69 -22.90 24.47
N TYR A 298 4.70 -22.31 25.14
CA TYR A 298 3.40 -22.01 24.51
C TYR A 298 3.43 -20.72 23.68
N ALA A 299 3.90 -20.80 22.43
CA ALA A 299 3.99 -19.66 21.51
C ALA A 299 2.70 -18.81 21.43
N MET A 300 1.52 -19.43 21.33
CA MET A 300 0.23 -18.70 21.31
C MET A 300 -0.04 -17.90 22.60
N ALA A 301 0.37 -18.40 23.77
CA ALA A 301 0.22 -17.64 25.02
C ALA A 301 1.11 -16.38 25.03
N PHE A 302 2.34 -16.49 24.54
CA PHE A 302 3.23 -15.33 24.37
C PHE A 302 2.73 -14.36 23.29
N GLY A 303 2.16 -14.86 22.19
CA GLY A 303 1.53 -14.06 21.15
C GLY A 303 0.34 -13.23 21.67
N ASN A 304 -0.59 -13.86 22.37
CA ASN A 304 -1.78 -13.18 22.90
C ASN A 304 -1.40 -12.22 24.05
N LEU A 305 -0.40 -12.58 24.86
CA LEU A 305 0.19 -11.70 25.87
C LEU A 305 0.82 -10.45 25.24
N ALA A 306 1.65 -10.63 24.20
CA ALA A 306 2.28 -9.53 23.46
C ALA A 306 1.26 -8.60 22.79
N SER A 307 0.24 -9.16 22.15
CA SER A 307 -0.90 -8.42 21.58
C SER A 307 -1.63 -7.58 22.63
N THR A 308 -1.85 -8.13 23.83
CA THR A 308 -2.53 -7.42 24.92
C THR A 308 -1.63 -6.34 25.56
N TYR A 309 -0.30 -6.49 25.53
CA TYR A 309 0.61 -5.41 25.89
C TYR A 309 0.69 -4.31 24.83
N TYR A 310 0.65 -4.67 23.54
CA TYR A 310 0.64 -3.73 22.41
C TYR A 310 -0.61 -2.84 22.46
N GLU A 311 -1.79 -3.43 22.68
CA GLU A 311 -3.07 -2.72 22.85
C GLU A 311 -3.10 -1.78 24.08
N ARG A 312 -2.20 -1.98 25.05
CA ARG A 312 -2.00 -1.09 26.20
C ARG A 312 -0.89 -0.05 26.00
N GLY A 313 -0.32 0.04 24.80
CA GLY A 313 0.80 0.93 24.49
C GLY A 313 2.13 0.52 25.14
N GLN A 314 2.23 -0.68 25.72
CA GLN A 314 3.44 -1.18 26.38
C GLN A 314 4.34 -1.90 25.35
N VAL A 315 4.81 -1.13 24.37
CA VAL A 315 5.46 -1.62 23.14
C VAL A 315 6.70 -2.48 23.43
N ASP A 316 7.54 -2.12 24.41
CA ASP A 316 8.74 -2.88 24.76
C ASP A 316 8.40 -4.31 25.27
N LEU A 317 7.33 -4.43 26.07
CA LEU A 317 6.85 -5.72 26.57
C LEU A 317 6.18 -6.53 25.44
N ALA A 318 5.48 -5.86 24.52
CA ALA A 318 4.96 -6.52 23.32
C ALA A 318 6.09 -7.10 22.45
N ILE A 319 7.14 -6.31 22.16
CA ILE A 319 8.31 -6.76 21.40
C ILE A 319 9.03 -7.92 22.10
N LEU A 320 9.19 -7.85 23.43
CA LEU A 320 9.78 -8.92 24.24
C LEU A 320 9.00 -10.25 24.09
N HIS A 321 7.68 -10.20 24.28
CA HIS A 321 6.85 -11.40 24.24
C HIS A 321 6.60 -11.91 22.81
N TYR A 322 6.57 -11.05 21.78
CA TYR A 322 6.58 -11.50 20.38
C TYR A 322 7.90 -12.24 20.04
N LYS A 323 9.06 -11.73 20.47
CA LYS A 323 10.34 -12.43 20.30
C LYS A 323 10.35 -13.79 21.02
N GLN A 324 9.73 -13.91 22.20
CA GLN A 324 9.54 -15.20 22.87
C GLN A 324 8.63 -16.13 22.07
N ALA A 325 7.48 -15.66 21.57
CA ALA A 325 6.59 -16.46 20.73
C ALA A 325 7.30 -17.02 19.49
N ILE A 326 8.07 -16.18 18.79
CA ILE A 326 8.90 -16.52 17.62
C ILE A 326 10.02 -17.53 17.99
N THR A 327 10.56 -17.46 19.21
CA THR A 327 11.58 -18.40 19.69
C THR A 327 11.01 -19.80 19.93
N TYR A 328 9.73 -19.91 20.31
CA TYR A 328 9.06 -21.19 20.57
C TYR A 328 8.35 -21.79 19.36
N ASP A 329 7.83 -20.98 18.43
CA ASP A 329 7.46 -21.43 17.08
C ASP A 329 7.85 -20.36 16.03
N PRO A 330 8.95 -20.56 15.29
CA PRO A 330 9.38 -19.64 14.22
C PRO A 330 8.38 -19.41 13.09
N ARG A 331 7.31 -20.23 13.02
CA ARG A 331 6.23 -20.12 12.02
C ARG A 331 5.02 -19.33 12.54
N PHE A 332 5.08 -18.76 13.75
CA PHE A 332 3.97 -18.02 14.35
C PHE A 332 3.80 -16.61 13.72
N VAL A 333 3.28 -16.59 12.48
CA VAL A 333 3.16 -15.41 11.58
C VAL A 333 2.53 -14.18 12.27
N GLU A 334 1.54 -14.40 13.13
CA GLU A 334 0.80 -13.32 13.81
C GLU A 334 1.70 -12.42 14.68
N ALA A 335 2.76 -12.97 15.30
CA ALA A 335 3.71 -12.15 16.05
C ALA A 335 4.51 -11.19 15.16
N PHE A 336 4.84 -11.58 13.93
CA PHE A 336 5.63 -10.73 13.03
C PHE A 336 4.79 -9.61 12.43
N ASN A 337 3.55 -9.91 12.02
CA ASN A 337 2.63 -8.90 11.47
C ASN A 337 2.29 -7.81 12.50
N ASN A 338 2.16 -8.18 13.77
CA ASN A 338 1.80 -7.26 14.85
C ASN A 338 3.00 -6.52 15.48
N LEU A 339 4.23 -6.68 14.99
CA LEU A 339 5.39 -5.90 15.46
C LEU A 339 5.35 -4.42 15.04
N GLY A 340 4.50 -4.06 14.05
CA GLY A 340 4.10 -2.67 13.74
C GLY A 340 5.16 -1.78 13.07
N ASN A 341 6.44 -1.97 13.36
CA ASN A 341 7.55 -1.29 12.70
C ASN A 341 8.16 -2.18 11.62
N TYR A 342 8.11 -1.74 10.37
CA TYR A 342 8.62 -2.50 9.22
C TYR A 342 10.12 -2.82 9.32
N SER A 343 10.95 -1.95 9.92
CA SER A 343 12.38 -2.27 10.13
C SER A 343 12.58 -3.48 11.04
N ASP A 344 11.74 -3.59 12.07
CA ASP A 344 11.91 -4.56 13.15
C ASP A 344 11.29 -5.90 12.76
N ALA A 345 10.19 -5.87 12.00
CA ALA A 345 9.66 -7.04 11.31
C ALA A 345 10.68 -7.61 10.32
N ILE A 346 11.28 -6.79 9.44
CA ILE A 346 12.36 -7.22 8.53
C ILE A 346 13.56 -7.76 9.32
N SER A 347 13.96 -7.12 10.42
CA SER A 347 15.05 -7.60 11.28
C SER A 347 14.74 -8.97 11.90
N CYS A 348 13.51 -9.19 12.38
CA CYS A 348 13.10 -10.49 12.92
C CYS A 348 13.03 -11.58 11.84
N TYR A 349 12.54 -11.27 10.62
CA TYR A 349 12.60 -12.22 9.51
C TYR A 349 14.04 -12.52 9.06
N ASN A 350 14.95 -11.55 9.14
CA ASN A 350 16.37 -11.80 8.87
C ASN A 350 16.98 -12.78 9.88
N GLU A 351 16.59 -12.69 11.16
CA GLU A 351 17.01 -13.65 12.19
C GLU A 351 16.40 -15.04 11.99
N VAL A 352 15.10 -15.14 11.65
CA VAL A 352 14.49 -16.43 11.25
C VAL A 352 15.25 -17.06 10.09
N LEU A 353 15.55 -16.28 9.04
CA LEU A 353 16.26 -16.74 7.85
C LEU A 353 17.78 -16.91 8.05
N ARG A 354 18.31 -16.52 9.22
CA ARG A 354 19.66 -16.83 9.70
C ARG A 354 19.71 -18.18 10.44
N ILE A 355 18.61 -18.55 11.11
CA ILE A 355 18.45 -19.83 11.81
C ILE A 355 18.02 -20.93 10.83
N ASP A 356 17.01 -20.67 10.01
CA ASP A 356 16.52 -21.54 8.94
C ASP A 356 16.46 -20.77 7.61
N PRO A 357 17.52 -20.83 6.77
CA PRO A 357 17.52 -20.26 5.42
C PRO A 357 16.50 -20.89 4.46
N THR A 358 15.81 -21.97 4.86
CA THR A 358 14.78 -22.68 4.09
C THR A 358 13.35 -22.38 4.57
N ALA A 359 13.15 -21.46 5.52
CA ALA A 359 11.84 -21.04 6.00
C ALA A 359 11.04 -20.26 4.92
N ALA A 360 10.42 -20.98 3.99
CA ALA A 360 9.66 -20.42 2.87
C ALA A 360 8.51 -19.49 3.31
N ASP A 361 7.86 -19.79 4.44
CA ASP A 361 6.86 -18.90 5.06
C ASP A 361 7.46 -17.58 5.55
N GLY A 362 8.68 -17.62 6.12
CA GLY A 362 9.42 -16.42 6.52
C GLY A 362 9.83 -15.55 5.33
N LEU A 363 10.21 -16.17 4.21
CA LEU A 363 10.47 -15.47 2.95
C LEU A 363 9.22 -14.80 2.38
N VAL A 364 8.09 -15.51 2.26
CA VAL A 364 6.85 -14.89 1.78
C VAL A 364 6.43 -13.71 2.66
N ASN A 365 6.51 -13.86 3.98
CA ASN A 365 6.08 -12.79 4.89
C ASN A 365 7.05 -11.60 4.93
N ARG A 366 8.37 -11.81 4.81
CA ARG A 366 9.33 -10.72 4.60
C ARG A 366 9.12 -10.04 3.25
N GLY A 367 8.80 -10.80 2.20
CA GLY A 367 8.42 -10.29 0.88
C GLY A 367 7.17 -9.42 0.94
N ASN A 368 6.14 -9.83 1.70
CA ASN A 368 4.95 -9.02 1.96
C ASN A 368 5.35 -7.68 2.61
N THR A 369 6.18 -7.72 3.67
CA THR A 369 6.66 -6.50 4.34
C THR A 369 7.47 -5.60 3.40
N TYR A 370 8.36 -6.15 2.56
CA TYR A 370 9.08 -5.37 1.54
C TYR A 370 8.14 -4.72 0.53
N LYS A 371 7.08 -5.44 0.09
CA LYS A 371 6.09 -4.93 -0.85
C LYS A 371 5.32 -3.73 -0.28
N GLU A 372 4.86 -3.80 0.96
CA GLU A 372 4.12 -2.72 1.62
C GLU A 372 4.95 -1.44 1.79
N ILE A 373 6.27 -1.55 2.01
CA ILE A 373 7.20 -0.39 2.02
C ILE A 373 7.72 0.01 0.63
N GLY A 374 7.11 -0.48 -0.46
CA GLY A 374 7.45 -0.14 -1.84
C GLY A 374 8.75 -0.77 -2.38
N ARG A 375 9.40 -1.65 -1.62
CA ARG A 375 10.61 -2.40 -2.01
C ARG A 375 10.23 -3.66 -2.80
N VAL A 376 9.53 -3.45 -3.91
CA VAL A 376 8.89 -4.53 -4.69
C VAL A 376 9.90 -5.50 -5.31
N ASN A 377 11.12 -5.03 -5.62
CA ASN A 377 12.17 -5.90 -6.18
C ASN A 377 12.68 -6.93 -5.17
N GLU A 378 12.90 -6.53 -3.92
CA GLU A 378 13.27 -7.43 -2.83
C GLU A 378 12.12 -8.37 -2.47
N ALA A 379 10.87 -7.90 -2.56
CA ALA A 379 9.70 -8.76 -2.44
C ALA A 379 9.68 -9.87 -3.53
N ILE A 380 9.90 -9.51 -4.79
CA ILE A 380 10.00 -10.46 -5.92
C ILE A 380 11.10 -11.50 -5.67
N GLN A 381 12.28 -11.08 -5.20
CA GLN A 381 13.38 -12.00 -4.87
C GLN A 381 12.99 -12.99 -3.77
N ASP A 382 12.34 -12.52 -2.69
CA ASP A 382 11.91 -13.38 -1.59
C ASP A 382 10.80 -14.36 -2.00
N TYR A 383 9.81 -13.94 -2.80
CA TYR A 383 8.80 -14.87 -3.31
C TYR A 383 9.40 -15.92 -4.26
N ILE A 384 10.31 -15.52 -5.17
CA ILE A 384 11.01 -16.47 -6.04
C ILE A 384 11.81 -17.47 -5.20
N ARG A 385 12.48 -17.02 -4.13
CA ARG A 385 13.22 -17.89 -3.23
C ARG A 385 12.30 -18.86 -2.48
N ALA A 386 11.15 -18.38 -1.98
CA ALA A 386 10.14 -19.22 -1.35
C ALA A 386 9.58 -20.28 -2.31
N ILE A 387 9.30 -19.92 -3.56
CA ILE A 387 8.86 -20.85 -4.61
C ILE A 387 9.94 -21.88 -4.93
N ASN A 388 11.22 -21.48 -5.02
CA ASN A 388 12.33 -22.41 -5.28
C ASN A 388 12.51 -23.43 -4.15
N ILE A 389 12.17 -23.07 -2.90
CA ILE A 389 12.20 -24.00 -1.76
C ILE A 389 10.94 -24.86 -1.71
N ARG A 390 9.76 -24.28 -1.93
CA ARG A 390 8.45 -24.97 -1.86
C ARG A 390 7.58 -24.61 -3.08
N PRO A 391 7.79 -25.27 -4.24
CA PRO A 391 7.13 -24.91 -5.50
C PRO A 391 5.60 -25.01 -5.48
N THR A 392 5.04 -25.77 -4.53
CA THR A 392 3.61 -26.00 -4.35
C THR A 392 2.87 -24.89 -3.61
N MET A 393 3.56 -23.85 -3.14
CA MET A 393 2.95 -22.77 -2.35
C MET A 393 2.18 -21.75 -3.21
N ALA A 394 0.88 -21.98 -3.39
CA ALA A 394 0.00 -21.14 -4.21
C ALA A 394 0.03 -19.64 -3.81
N GLU A 395 0.15 -19.35 -2.51
CA GLU A 395 0.27 -17.99 -1.95
C GLU A 395 1.51 -17.27 -2.47
N ALA A 396 2.66 -17.95 -2.54
CA ALA A 396 3.90 -17.36 -3.02
C ALA A 396 3.80 -17.01 -4.51
N HIS A 397 3.17 -17.87 -5.31
CA HIS A 397 2.89 -17.59 -6.73
C HIS A 397 1.92 -16.41 -6.91
N ALA A 398 0.87 -16.31 -6.08
CA ALA A 398 -0.09 -15.20 -6.12
C ALA A 398 0.52 -13.86 -5.66
N ASN A 399 1.38 -13.87 -4.64
CA ASN A 399 2.04 -12.66 -4.15
C ASN A 399 3.15 -12.20 -5.10
N LEU A 400 3.90 -13.14 -5.69
CA LEU A 400 4.82 -12.87 -6.80
C LEU A 400 4.07 -12.28 -8.00
N ALA A 401 2.91 -12.84 -8.37
CA ALA A 401 2.09 -12.32 -9.45
C ALA A 401 1.61 -10.88 -9.18
N SER A 402 1.21 -10.57 -7.94
CA SER A 402 0.88 -9.20 -7.55
C SER A 402 2.11 -8.29 -7.65
N ALA A 403 3.27 -8.72 -7.16
CA ALA A 403 4.47 -7.89 -7.23
C ALA A 403 4.93 -7.64 -8.68
N TYR A 404 4.83 -8.63 -9.57
CA TYR A 404 5.03 -8.43 -11.00
C TYR A 404 4.01 -7.44 -11.60
N LYS A 405 2.72 -7.55 -11.24
CA LYS A 405 1.68 -6.60 -11.67
C LYS A 405 2.00 -5.17 -11.22
N ASP A 406 2.38 -5.00 -9.95
CA ASP A 406 2.73 -3.72 -9.34
C ASP A 406 4.02 -3.12 -9.94
N SER A 407 4.97 -3.97 -10.37
CA SER A 407 6.15 -3.61 -11.17
C SER A 407 5.90 -3.54 -12.69
N GLY A 408 4.65 -3.60 -13.17
CA GLY A 408 4.30 -3.49 -14.60
C GLY A 408 4.65 -4.69 -15.48
N HIS A 409 5.12 -5.81 -14.92
CA HIS A 409 5.48 -7.05 -15.63
C HIS A 409 4.24 -7.94 -15.86
N VAL A 410 3.25 -7.41 -16.58
CA VAL A 410 1.87 -7.95 -16.64
C VAL A 410 1.80 -9.39 -17.18
N GLU A 411 2.62 -9.74 -18.17
CA GLU A 411 2.68 -11.09 -18.74
C GLU A 411 3.20 -12.13 -17.72
N ALA A 412 4.21 -11.76 -16.92
CA ALA A 412 4.74 -12.59 -15.83
C ALA A 412 3.72 -12.74 -14.70
N ALA A 413 2.97 -11.68 -14.38
CA ALA A 413 1.87 -11.74 -13.43
C ALA A 413 0.77 -12.73 -13.87
N ILE A 414 0.35 -12.71 -15.14
CA ILE A 414 -0.63 -13.66 -15.69
C ILE A 414 -0.14 -15.10 -15.56
N LYS A 415 1.13 -15.36 -15.89
CA LYS A 415 1.74 -16.69 -15.76
C LYS A 415 1.75 -17.18 -14.30
N SER A 416 2.19 -16.33 -13.37
CA SER A 416 2.27 -16.67 -11.94
C SER A 416 0.88 -16.84 -11.29
N TYR A 417 -0.13 -16.03 -11.66
CA TYR A 417 -1.50 -16.26 -11.21
C TYR A 417 -2.09 -17.56 -11.76
N LYS A 418 -1.87 -17.90 -13.04
CA LYS A 418 -2.28 -19.20 -13.59
C LYS A 418 -1.58 -20.36 -12.86
N GLN A 419 -0.31 -20.20 -12.46
CA GLN A 419 0.41 -21.19 -11.65
C GLN A 419 -0.19 -21.33 -10.24
N ALA A 420 -0.55 -20.24 -9.58
CA ALA A 420 -1.24 -20.26 -8.28
C ALA A 420 -2.58 -21.04 -8.35
N LEU A 421 -3.37 -20.82 -9.42
CA LEU A 421 -4.66 -21.48 -9.62
C LEU A 421 -4.55 -22.96 -10.03
N MET A 422 -3.48 -23.35 -10.73
CA MET A 422 -3.19 -24.78 -10.97
C MET A 422 -2.81 -25.52 -9.67
N LEU A 423 -2.23 -24.82 -8.69
CA LEU A 423 -1.89 -25.38 -7.37
C LEU A 423 -3.06 -25.35 -6.39
N ARG A 424 -3.92 -24.32 -6.47
CA ARG A 424 -5.16 -24.19 -5.69
C ARG A 424 -6.26 -23.60 -6.58
N PRO A 425 -7.15 -24.43 -7.16
CA PRO A 425 -8.26 -23.95 -7.97
C PRO A 425 -9.25 -23.08 -7.18
N ASP A 426 -9.53 -23.46 -5.92
CA ASP A 426 -10.32 -22.67 -4.98
C ASP A 426 -9.45 -21.59 -4.31
N PHE A 427 -9.11 -20.56 -5.08
CA PHE A 427 -8.36 -19.39 -4.60
C PHE A 427 -8.98 -18.09 -5.16
N PRO A 428 -10.02 -17.54 -4.49
CA PRO A 428 -10.76 -16.39 -4.98
C PRO A 428 -9.90 -15.15 -5.24
N GLU A 429 -8.95 -14.83 -4.35
CA GLU A 429 -8.02 -13.71 -4.50
C GLU A 429 -7.18 -13.82 -5.78
N ALA A 430 -6.63 -15.00 -6.07
CA ALA A 430 -5.84 -15.24 -7.26
C ALA A 430 -6.71 -15.22 -8.53
N THR A 431 -7.93 -15.77 -8.47
CA THR A 431 -8.90 -15.76 -9.58
C THR A 431 -9.28 -14.33 -9.96
N CYS A 432 -9.61 -13.49 -8.98
CA CYS A 432 -10.03 -12.11 -9.20
C CYS A 432 -8.88 -11.23 -9.68
N ASN A 433 -7.69 -11.38 -9.09
CA ASN A 433 -6.51 -10.65 -9.54
C ASN A 433 -6.04 -11.10 -10.93
N LEU A 434 -6.14 -12.39 -11.28
CA LEU A 434 -5.93 -12.85 -12.65
C LEU A 434 -6.90 -12.18 -13.61
N LEU A 435 -8.21 -12.20 -13.30
CA LEU A 435 -9.25 -11.64 -14.17
C LEU A 435 -9.07 -10.13 -14.38
N HIS A 436 -8.69 -9.38 -13.33
CA HIS A 436 -8.27 -7.98 -13.47
C HIS A 436 -7.03 -7.83 -14.37
N THR A 437 -6.05 -8.72 -14.23
CA THR A 437 -4.77 -8.62 -14.98
C THR A 437 -4.97 -8.98 -16.46
N LEU A 438 -5.86 -9.93 -16.76
CA LEU A 438 -6.33 -10.25 -18.12
C LEU A 438 -7.10 -9.07 -18.73
N GLN A 439 -7.98 -8.41 -17.96
CA GLN A 439 -8.68 -7.20 -18.38
C GLN A 439 -7.69 -6.06 -18.73
N CYS A 440 -6.60 -5.88 -17.96
CA CYS A 440 -5.57 -4.88 -18.28
C CYS A 440 -4.83 -5.13 -19.61
N VAL A 441 -4.80 -6.37 -20.11
CA VAL A 441 -4.20 -6.70 -21.42
C VAL A 441 -5.24 -6.98 -22.51
N CYS A 442 -6.52 -6.68 -22.25
CA CYS A 442 -7.66 -6.96 -23.14
C CYS A 442 -7.75 -8.45 -23.58
N SER A 443 -7.34 -9.37 -22.71
CA SER A 443 -7.53 -10.81 -22.91
C SER A 443 -8.88 -11.22 -22.32
N TRP A 444 -9.77 -11.73 -23.18
CA TRP A 444 -11.16 -12.07 -22.84
C TRP A 444 -11.45 -13.58 -22.88
N GLU A 445 -10.43 -14.39 -23.12
CA GLU A 445 -10.52 -15.85 -23.17
C GLU A 445 -10.93 -16.42 -21.79
N ASP A 446 -11.78 -17.45 -21.78
CA ASP A 446 -12.34 -18.12 -20.59
C ASP A 446 -13.06 -17.24 -19.54
N ARG A 447 -13.21 -15.92 -19.76
CA ARG A 447 -13.76 -14.99 -18.74
C ARG A 447 -15.18 -15.33 -18.28
N ASP A 448 -16.06 -15.79 -19.17
CA ASP A 448 -17.42 -16.24 -18.83
C ASP A 448 -17.44 -17.54 -18.00
N LYS A 449 -16.37 -18.33 -18.07
CA LYS A 449 -16.18 -19.51 -17.22
C LYS A 449 -15.67 -19.07 -15.85
N MET A 450 -14.63 -18.23 -15.80
CA MET A 450 -14.08 -17.69 -14.55
C MET A 450 -15.15 -16.96 -13.71
N PHE A 451 -16.04 -16.17 -14.34
CA PHE A 451 -17.13 -15.51 -13.60
C PHE A 451 -18.20 -16.48 -13.06
N LYS A 452 -18.42 -17.64 -13.70
CA LYS A 452 -19.32 -18.69 -13.16
C LYS A 452 -18.67 -19.43 -11.99
N GLU A 453 -17.34 -19.53 -12.00
CA GLU A 453 -16.54 -20.14 -10.92
C GLU A 453 -16.41 -19.19 -9.71
N MET A 454 -16.56 -17.86 -9.90
CA MET A 454 -16.65 -16.86 -8.83
C MET A 454 -18.01 -16.85 -8.07
N SER A 455 -18.61 -18.01 -7.79
CA SER A 455 -19.96 -18.14 -7.20
C SER A 455 -20.05 -17.85 -5.69
N VAL A 456 -18.96 -17.43 -5.05
CA VAL A 456 -18.87 -17.09 -3.61
C VAL A 456 -18.50 -15.62 -3.48
N LEU A 457 -19.02 -14.93 -2.45
CA LEU A 457 -18.74 -13.54 -2.08
C LEU A 457 -17.24 -13.20 -2.26
N PRO A 458 -16.84 -12.56 -3.38
CA PRO A 458 -15.49 -12.71 -3.85
C PRO A 458 -14.55 -11.74 -3.13
N SER A 459 -13.28 -12.12 -2.97
CA SER A 459 -12.25 -11.35 -2.25
C SER A 459 -11.72 -10.21 -3.12
N VAL A 460 -12.63 -9.30 -3.47
CA VAL A 460 -12.48 -8.26 -4.49
C VAL A 460 -12.57 -6.90 -3.83
N GLN A 461 -11.55 -6.06 -4.02
CA GLN A 461 -11.63 -4.66 -3.64
C GLN A 461 -12.82 -3.98 -4.37
N PRO A 462 -13.68 -3.21 -3.68
CA PRO A 462 -14.90 -2.65 -4.27
C PRO A 462 -14.69 -1.89 -5.58
N PHE A 463 -13.52 -1.28 -5.80
CA PHE A 463 -13.18 -0.58 -7.04
C PHE A 463 -13.05 -1.51 -8.25
N HIS A 464 -12.46 -2.71 -8.08
CA HIS A 464 -12.40 -3.71 -9.15
C HIS A 464 -13.79 -4.32 -9.42
N ALA A 465 -14.62 -4.47 -8.39
CA ALA A 465 -15.98 -5.00 -8.49
C ALA A 465 -16.92 -4.15 -9.38
N ILE A 466 -16.60 -2.87 -9.57
CA ILE A 466 -17.33 -1.96 -10.48
C ILE A 466 -17.29 -2.47 -11.93
N ALA A 467 -16.14 -2.94 -12.39
CA ALA A 467 -15.93 -3.39 -13.77
C ALA A 467 -16.41 -4.82 -14.06
N TYR A 468 -16.93 -5.52 -13.04
CA TYR A 468 -17.42 -6.90 -13.19
C TYR A 468 -18.94 -6.92 -13.45
N PRO A 469 -19.48 -7.90 -14.18
CA PRO A 469 -20.91 -8.04 -14.46
C PRO A 469 -21.71 -8.59 -13.25
N ILE A 470 -21.23 -8.36 -12.02
CA ILE A 470 -21.92 -8.75 -10.78
C ILE A 470 -23.14 -7.88 -10.50
N ASP A 471 -24.09 -8.43 -9.73
CA ASP A 471 -25.28 -7.76 -9.24
C ASP A 471 -24.96 -6.52 -8.37
N PRO A 472 -25.74 -5.42 -8.42
CA PRO A 472 -25.49 -4.22 -7.61
C PRO A 472 -25.63 -4.41 -6.09
N MET A 473 -26.51 -5.30 -5.61
CA MET A 473 -26.62 -5.63 -4.18
C MET A 473 -25.41 -6.41 -3.69
N LEU A 474 -24.86 -7.31 -4.52
CA LEU A 474 -23.60 -7.99 -4.21
C LEU A 474 -22.42 -6.99 -4.16
N ALA A 475 -22.40 -5.97 -5.03
CA ALA A 475 -21.41 -4.90 -4.95
C ALA A 475 -21.52 -4.09 -3.64
N LEU A 476 -22.74 -3.78 -3.18
CA LEU A 476 -23.00 -3.16 -1.87
C LEU A 476 -22.55 -4.06 -0.71
N GLU A 477 -22.74 -5.37 -0.80
CA GLU A 477 -22.31 -6.32 0.23
C GLU A 477 -20.77 -6.44 0.31
N ILE A 478 -20.08 -6.46 -0.84
CA ILE A 478 -18.61 -6.38 -0.90
C ILE A 478 -18.13 -5.09 -0.22
N SER A 479 -18.71 -3.92 -0.54
CA SER A 479 -18.40 -2.66 0.15
C SER A 479 -18.65 -2.72 1.65
N ARG A 480 -19.79 -3.27 2.11
CA ARG A 480 -20.10 -3.44 3.54
C ARG A 480 -19.05 -4.27 4.28
N LYS A 481 -18.53 -5.35 3.67
CA LYS A 481 -17.45 -6.18 4.24
C LYS A 481 -16.17 -5.38 4.45
N TYR A 482 -15.81 -4.51 3.51
CA TYR A 482 -14.66 -3.60 3.65
C TYR A 482 -14.91 -2.50 4.70
N ALA A 483 -16.12 -1.93 4.78
CA ALA A 483 -16.47 -0.96 5.81
C ALA A 483 -16.39 -1.56 7.22
N ALA A 484 -16.92 -2.78 7.42
CA ALA A 484 -16.82 -3.50 8.69
C ALA A 484 -15.36 -3.76 9.08
N HIS A 485 -14.48 -4.11 8.13
CA HIS A 485 -13.05 -4.23 8.38
C HIS A 485 -12.43 -2.89 8.83
N CYS A 486 -12.78 -1.77 8.19
CA CYS A 486 -12.33 -0.44 8.61
C CYS A 486 -12.81 -0.07 10.02
N SER A 487 -14.02 -0.47 10.43
CA SER A 487 -14.49 -0.33 11.81
C SER A 487 -13.70 -1.20 12.81
N ILE A 488 -13.32 -2.42 12.45
CA ILE A 488 -12.45 -3.28 13.26
C ILE A 488 -11.03 -2.68 13.39
N VAL A 489 -10.49 -2.09 12.34
CA VAL A 489 -9.20 -1.37 12.40
C VAL A 489 -9.32 -0.12 13.29
N ALA A 490 -10.40 0.66 13.13
CA ALA A 490 -10.68 1.84 13.96
C ALA A 490 -10.75 1.50 15.45
N SER A 491 -11.41 0.39 15.84
CA SER A 491 -11.55 0.01 17.24
C SER A 491 -10.22 -0.34 17.93
N ARG A 492 -9.19 -0.73 17.17
CA ARG A 492 -7.83 -1.02 17.72
C ARG A 492 -7.13 0.21 18.27
N PHE A 493 -7.51 1.42 17.84
CA PHE A 493 -6.96 2.67 18.38
C PHE A 493 -7.59 3.07 19.73
N ALA A 494 -8.65 2.38 20.19
CA ALA A 494 -9.29 2.54 21.49
C ALA A 494 -9.66 3.99 21.87
N LEU A 495 -9.99 4.83 20.89
CA LEU A 495 -10.35 6.23 21.14
C LEU A 495 -11.72 6.35 21.82
N PRO A 496 -11.92 7.31 22.75
CA PRO A 496 -13.24 7.68 23.21
C PRO A 496 -14.05 8.37 22.09
N PRO A 497 -15.39 8.35 22.13
CA PRO A 497 -16.22 9.08 21.19
C PRO A 497 -15.86 10.57 21.12
N PHE A 498 -15.71 11.10 19.91
CA PHE A 498 -15.29 12.47 19.69
C PHE A 498 -16.35 13.50 20.12
N LYS A 499 -15.88 14.67 20.57
CA LYS A 499 -16.75 15.81 20.88
C LYS A 499 -16.89 16.69 19.64
N HIS A 500 -18.03 16.58 18.97
CA HIS A 500 -18.34 17.38 17.78
C HIS A 500 -18.62 18.87 18.09
N PRO A 501 -18.59 19.75 17.07
CA PRO A 501 -19.11 21.11 17.16
C PRO A 501 -20.58 21.16 17.65
N SER A 502 -20.98 22.29 18.23
CA SER A 502 -22.38 22.50 18.63
C SER A 502 -23.30 22.49 17.40
N PRO A 503 -24.45 21.79 17.41
CA PRO A 503 -25.32 21.64 16.25
C PRO A 503 -26.18 22.90 15.99
N VAL A 504 -25.53 24.03 15.65
CA VAL A 504 -26.15 25.34 15.45
C VAL A 504 -26.16 25.71 13.95
N PRO A 505 -27.30 26.13 13.37
CA PRO A 505 -27.37 26.57 11.98
C PRO A 505 -26.53 27.82 11.71
N ILE A 506 -25.53 27.70 10.83
CA ILE A 506 -24.62 28.79 10.44
C ILE A 506 -25.34 29.71 9.44
N ARG A 507 -25.41 31.01 9.76
CA ARG A 507 -26.11 32.02 8.95
C ARG A 507 -25.12 32.86 8.14
N LYS A 508 -25.42 33.09 6.86
CA LYS A 508 -24.57 33.88 5.95
C LYS A 508 -24.30 35.32 6.41
N ASP A 509 -25.29 35.94 7.06
CA ASP A 509 -25.29 37.40 7.28
C ASP A 509 -24.81 37.81 8.70
N SER A 510 -24.40 36.85 9.54
CA SER A 510 -23.86 37.11 10.88
C SER A 510 -22.43 36.58 10.98
N GLY A 511 -21.45 37.49 10.90
CA GLY A 511 -20.02 37.18 10.94
C GLY A 511 -19.53 36.71 12.33
N GLY A 512 -19.95 35.51 12.73
CA GLY A 512 -19.60 34.88 14.00
C GLY A 512 -19.01 33.47 13.88
N GLU A 513 -19.38 32.71 12.84
CA GLU A 513 -18.88 31.34 12.62
C GLU A 513 -19.00 30.95 11.13
N ARG A 514 -18.13 30.05 10.64
CA ARG A 514 -18.05 29.60 9.23
C ARG A 514 -18.21 28.08 9.14
N LEU A 515 -18.84 27.58 8.08
CA LEU A 515 -19.01 26.14 7.89
C LEU A 515 -17.67 25.50 7.52
N ARG A 516 -17.05 24.79 8.48
CA ARG A 516 -15.77 24.08 8.28
C ARG A 516 -15.95 22.77 7.52
N ILE A 517 -15.26 22.65 6.39
CA ILE A 517 -15.28 21.48 5.51
C ILE A 517 -13.88 20.90 5.43
N GLY A 518 -13.75 19.60 5.73
CA GLY A 518 -12.50 18.87 5.60
C GLY A 518 -12.53 17.92 4.41
N TYR A 519 -11.64 18.10 3.44
CA TYR A 519 -11.45 17.19 2.31
C TYR A 519 -10.27 16.26 2.60
N VAL A 520 -10.51 14.95 2.68
CA VAL A 520 -9.46 13.94 2.92
C VAL A 520 -9.16 13.19 1.62
N SER A 521 -7.89 13.17 1.21
CA SER A 521 -7.49 12.46 -0.01
C SER A 521 -6.02 12.04 -0.06
N SER A 522 -5.74 10.85 -0.58
CA SER A 522 -4.41 10.46 -1.11
C SER A 522 -4.07 11.10 -2.46
N ASP A 523 -5.01 11.79 -3.10
CA ASP A 523 -4.94 12.06 -4.53
C ASP A 523 -4.63 13.52 -4.86
N PHE A 524 -4.24 14.31 -3.87
CA PHE A 524 -3.73 15.68 -4.02
C PHE A 524 -2.33 15.64 -4.66
N GLY A 525 -2.27 15.62 -5.99
CA GLY A 525 -1.04 15.48 -6.76
C GLY A 525 -1.33 15.27 -8.24
N ASN A 526 -0.44 14.61 -8.98
CA ASN A 526 -0.68 14.28 -10.39
C ASN A 526 -1.64 13.10 -10.60
N HIS A 527 -2.89 13.28 -10.15
CA HIS A 527 -3.97 12.31 -10.22
C HIS A 527 -5.23 12.94 -10.85
N PRO A 528 -6.08 12.17 -11.57
CA PRO A 528 -7.31 12.67 -12.17
C PRO A 528 -8.25 13.45 -11.23
N LEU A 529 -8.25 13.13 -9.93
CA LEU A 529 -9.01 13.90 -8.93
C LEU A 529 -8.56 15.37 -8.91
N SER A 530 -7.27 15.65 -8.71
CA SER A 530 -6.73 17.02 -8.76
C SER A 530 -6.81 17.65 -10.16
N HIS A 531 -6.78 16.86 -11.23
CA HIS A 531 -6.99 17.39 -12.59
C HIS A 531 -8.41 17.94 -12.79
N LEU A 532 -9.40 17.39 -12.08
CA LEU A 532 -10.81 17.75 -12.20
C LEU A 532 -11.27 18.73 -11.10
N MET A 533 -10.72 18.62 -9.89
CA MET A 533 -11.08 19.41 -8.71
C MET A 533 -10.13 20.58 -8.41
N GLY A 534 -9.05 20.80 -9.16
CA GLY A 534 -7.96 21.73 -8.82
C GLY A 534 -8.40 23.07 -8.18
N SER A 535 -9.23 23.86 -8.87
CA SER A 535 -9.73 25.14 -8.32
C SER A 535 -10.81 25.02 -7.22
N VAL A 536 -11.49 23.88 -7.06
CA VAL A 536 -12.68 23.72 -6.19
C VAL A 536 -12.38 24.17 -4.77
N PHE A 537 -11.24 23.76 -4.25
CA PHE A 537 -10.81 24.02 -2.87
C PHE A 537 -10.58 25.52 -2.59
N GLY A 538 -10.19 26.30 -3.61
CA GLY A 538 -10.03 27.76 -3.52
C GLY A 538 -11.23 28.59 -3.98
N MET A 539 -12.19 27.98 -4.70
CA MET A 539 -13.41 28.64 -5.19
C MET A 539 -14.53 28.76 -4.16
N HIS A 540 -14.41 28.11 -3.00
CA HIS A 540 -15.37 28.22 -1.91
C HIS A 540 -15.49 29.65 -1.39
N ASN A 541 -16.70 30.08 -1.03
CA ASN A 541 -16.91 31.43 -0.49
C ASN A 541 -16.36 31.52 0.94
N ARG A 542 -15.15 32.09 1.05
CA ARG A 542 -14.42 32.32 2.31
C ARG A 542 -15.16 33.20 3.33
N GLU A 543 -16.21 33.93 2.96
CA GLU A 543 -17.08 34.61 3.94
C GLU A 543 -17.91 33.62 4.78
N ASN A 544 -18.23 32.46 4.21
CA ASN A 544 -19.27 31.54 4.70
C ASN A 544 -18.77 30.13 5.00
N VAL A 545 -17.73 29.70 4.29
CA VAL A 545 -17.16 28.35 4.30
C VAL A 545 -15.67 28.46 4.60
N GLU A 546 -15.14 27.57 5.45
CA GLU A 546 -13.72 27.47 5.80
C GLU A 546 -13.20 26.09 5.35
N VAL A 547 -12.13 26.04 4.57
CA VAL A 547 -11.72 24.83 3.83
C VAL A 547 -10.41 24.25 4.32
N PHE A 548 -10.45 22.98 4.72
CA PHE A 548 -9.30 22.18 5.13
C PHE A 548 -9.08 21.04 4.12
N CYS A 549 -7.83 20.80 3.72
CA CYS A 549 -7.43 19.70 2.85
C CYS A 549 -6.38 18.84 3.55
N TYR A 550 -6.72 17.59 3.88
CA TYR A 550 -5.86 16.63 4.57
C TYR A 550 -5.27 15.64 3.55
N ALA A 551 -3.98 15.79 3.24
CA ALA A 551 -3.30 14.97 2.26
C ALA A 551 -2.73 13.69 2.86
N LEU A 552 -3.28 12.54 2.47
CA LEU A 552 -2.81 11.22 2.89
C LEU A 552 -1.54 10.77 2.14
N SER A 553 -1.19 11.45 1.04
CA SER A 553 0.02 11.21 0.23
C SER A 553 1.05 12.32 0.43
N PRO A 554 2.36 12.01 0.39
CA PRO A 554 3.41 13.03 0.50
C PRO A 554 3.44 13.94 -0.73
N TYR A 555 4.11 15.08 -0.60
CA TYR A 555 4.34 16.03 -1.69
C TYR A 555 5.07 15.40 -2.90
N ASP A 556 4.43 15.38 -4.07
CA ASP A 556 4.90 14.71 -5.29
C ASP A 556 5.68 15.62 -6.26
N GLY A 557 5.88 16.90 -5.91
CA GLY A 557 6.51 17.89 -6.78
C GLY A 557 5.62 18.48 -7.88
N SER A 558 4.39 17.97 -8.07
CA SER A 558 3.53 18.38 -9.19
C SER A 558 2.97 19.80 -9.03
N GLU A 559 2.67 20.45 -10.16
CA GLU A 559 1.92 21.69 -10.20
C GLU A 559 0.55 21.54 -9.51
N TRP A 560 -0.09 20.36 -9.62
CA TRP A 560 -1.38 20.07 -9.02
C TRP A 560 -1.35 20.11 -7.48
N ARG A 561 -0.32 19.52 -6.86
CA ARG A 561 -0.10 19.60 -5.41
C ARG A 561 0.21 21.03 -4.99
N GLN A 562 1.14 21.70 -5.66
CA GLN A 562 1.51 23.10 -5.40
C GLN A 562 0.30 24.05 -5.48
N ARG A 563 -0.50 23.93 -6.54
CA ARG A 563 -1.69 24.76 -6.79
C ARG A 563 -2.77 24.50 -5.75
N THR A 564 -3.07 23.24 -5.44
CA THR A 564 -4.07 22.90 -4.40
C THR A 564 -3.64 23.45 -3.03
N GLN A 565 -2.35 23.31 -2.69
CA GLN A 565 -1.78 23.81 -1.43
C GLN A 565 -1.73 25.35 -1.35
N PHE A 566 -1.76 26.05 -2.48
CA PHE A 566 -1.81 27.52 -2.54
C PHE A 566 -3.24 28.10 -2.59
N GLU A 567 -4.18 27.39 -3.25
CA GLU A 567 -5.55 27.88 -3.44
C GLU A 567 -6.51 27.48 -2.30
N ALA A 568 -6.29 26.32 -1.66
CA ALA A 568 -6.98 25.96 -0.42
C ALA A 568 -6.68 26.96 0.71
N GLU A 569 -7.55 27.05 1.71
CA GLU A 569 -7.36 27.95 2.85
C GLU A 569 -6.44 27.33 3.90
N HIS A 570 -6.70 26.08 4.28
CA HIS A 570 -5.80 25.25 5.09
C HIS A 570 -5.45 23.98 4.29
N PHE A 571 -4.16 23.72 4.06
CA PHE A 571 -3.68 22.49 3.42
C PHE A 571 -2.65 21.82 4.33
N ILE A 572 -2.90 20.58 4.71
CA ILE A 572 -2.20 19.87 5.78
C ILE A 572 -1.71 18.52 5.23
N ASP A 573 -0.40 18.35 5.19
CA ASP A 573 0.21 17.06 4.84
C ASP A 573 0.18 16.14 6.07
N VAL A 574 -0.63 15.08 5.99
CA VAL A 574 -0.81 14.10 7.07
C VAL A 574 -0.30 12.70 6.68
N SER A 575 0.44 12.61 5.58
CA SER A 575 0.91 11.34 5.01
C SER A 575 1.76 10.52 5.98
N MET A 576 2.55 11.19 6.82
CA MET A 576 3.42 10.58 7.84
C MET A 576 2.73 10.35 9.21
N MET A 577 1.42 10.64 9.34
CA MET A 577 0.70 10.53 10.62
C MET A 577 -0.09 9.21 10.73
N SER A 578 -0.27 8.71 11.96
CA SER A 578 -1.15 7.58 12.27
C SER A 578 -2.63 7.97 12.15
N SER A 579 -3.51 7.01 11.84
CA SER A 579 -4.90 7.32 11.47
C SER A 579 -5.71 7.91 12.64
N ASP A 580 -5.40 7.49 13.86
CA ASP A 580 -5.96 8.07 15.09
C ASP A 580 -5.50 9.52 15.32
N SER A 581 -4.25 9.86 14.99
CA SER A 581 -3.72 11.22 15.08
C SER A 581 -4.39 12.14 14.07
N ILE A 582 -4.72 11.64 12.88
CA ILE A 582 -5.47 12.37 11.85
C ILE A 582 -6.92 12.58 12.29
N ALA A 583 -7.58 11.56 12.85
CA ALA A 583 -8.93 11.69 13.40
C ALA A 583 -8.99 12.71 14.54
N LYS A 584 -8.02 12.70 15.46
CA LYS A 584 -7.87 13.72 16.53
C LYS A 584 -7.74 15.13 15.94
N MET A 585 -6.81 15.32 15.00
CA MET A 585 -6.62 16.61 14.30
C MET A 585 -7.90 17.12 13.64
N ILE A 586 -8.60 16.27 12.86
CA ILE A 586 -9.88 16.62 12.22
C ILE A 586 -10.94 17.03 13.25
N ASN A 587 -10.99 16.36 14.41
CA ASN A 587 -11.90 16.78 15.47
C ASN A 587 -11.45 18.10 16.11
N ASP A 588 -10.16 18.33 16.32
CA ASP A 588 -9.61 19.56 16.93
C ASP A 588 -9.69 20.80 16.04
N ASP A 589 -9.62 20.62 14.72
CA ASP A 589 -9.97 21.64 13.72
C ASP A 589 -11.48 21.97 13.72
N LYS A 590 -12.31 21.18 14.44
CA LYS A 590 -13.77 21.33 14.55
C LYS A 590 -14.46 21.30 13.18
N ILE A 591 -14.06 20.34 12.35
CA ILE A 591 -14.71 20.08 11.05
C ILE A 591 -16.19 19.70 11.25
N HIS A 592 -17.07 20.36 10.50
CA HIS A 592 -18.52 20.11 10.53
C HIS A 592 -18.90 19.04 9.50
N VAL A 593 -18.34 19.13 8.28
CA VAL A 593 -18.57 18.20 7.19
C VAL A 593 -17.24 17.64 6.70
N LEU A 594 -17.04 16.32 6.85
CA LEU A 594 -15.83 15.62 6.41
C LEU A 594 -16.10 14.83 5.13
N VAL A 595 -15.29 15.05 4.11
CA VAL A 595 -15.49 14.58 2.74
C VAL A 595 -14.40 13.58 2.37
N ASN A 596 -14.82 12.34 2.12
CA ASN A 596 -13.99 11.27 1.62
C ASN A 596 -13.87 11.38 0.09
N LEU A 597 -12.70 11.78 -0.39
CA LEU A 597 -12.40 11.90 -1.82
C LEU A 597 -11.66 10.67 -2.39
N ASN A 598 -11.66 9.53 -1.70
CA ASN A 598 -11.03 8.29 -2.18
C ASN A 598 -12.00 7.11 -2.28
N GLY A 599 -12.84 6.87 -1.27
CA GLY A 599 -13.57 5.61 -1.13
C GLY A 599 -12.61 4.42 -1.11
N TYR A 600 -12.79 3.43 -1.99
CA TYR A 600 -11.96 2.20 -2.01
C TYR A 600 -10.86 2.19 -3.08
N THR A 601 -10.11 3.29 -3.20
CA THR A 601 -8.95 3.43 -4.10
C THR A 601 -7.60 3.27 -3.37
N LYS A 602 -6.50 3.25 -4.13
CA LYS A 602 -5.12 3.14 -3.59
C LYS A 602 -4.78 4.38 -2.73
N GLY A 603 -4.36 4.15 -1.49
CA GLY A 603 -4.00 5.22 -0.55
C GLY A 603 -5.15 5.68 0.37
N ALA A 604 -6.36 5.18 0.17
CA ALA A 604 -7.51 5.48 1.04
C ALA A 604 -7.31 4.96 2.48
N ARG A 605 -7.67 5.79 3.46
CA ARG A 605 -7.57 5.50 4.91
C ARG A 605 -8.95 5.61 5.58
N ASN A 606 -9.85 4.73 5.16
CA ASN A 606 -11.28 4.77 5.52
C ASN A 606 -11.55 4.51 7.01
N GLU A 607 -10.59 3.96 7.75
CA GLU A 607 -10.63 3.84 9.20
C GLU A 607 -10.65 5.20 9.91
N ILE A 608 -10.12 6.28 9.30
CA ILE A 608 -10.26 7.65 9.80
C ILE A 608 -11.74 8.04 9.89
N PHE A 609 -12.52 7.72 8.85
CA PHE A 609 -13.97 7.95 8.82
C PHE A 609 -14.71 6.99 9.76
N ALA A 610 -14.24 5.75 9.92
CA ALA A 610 -14.83 4.78 10.84
C ALA A 610 -14.65 5.17 12.33
N MET A 611 -13.67 6.03 12.66
CA MET A 611 -13.53 6.65 13.98
C MET A 611 -14.45 7.88 14.19
N GLN A 612 -15.18 8.33 13.16
CA GLN A 612 -16.16 9.43 13.19
C GLN A 612 -15.68 10.71 13.93
N PRO A 613 -14.62 11.39 13.46
CA PRO A 613 -14.16 12.64 14.07
C PRO A 613 -15.06 13.85 13.80
N ALA A 614 -15.86 13.82 12.73
CA ALA A 614 -16.78 14.88 12.33
C ALA A 614 -18.26 14.42 12.40
N PRO A 615 -19.22 15.33 12.69
CA PRO A 615 -20.64 14.99 12.89
C PRO A 615 -21.44 14.71 11.61
N VAL A 616 -20.89 15.07 10.44
CA VAL A 616 -21.45 14.74 9.12
C VAL A 616 -20.31 14.26 8.23
N GLN A 617 -20.44 13.07 7.66
CA GLN A 617 -19.44 12.46 6.79
C GLN A 617 -20.01 12.11 5.41
N VAL A 618 -19.25 12.43 4.36
CA VAL A 618 -19.73 12.45 2.98
C VAL A 618 -18.77 11.68 2.07
N SER A 619 -19.28 10.79 1.21
CA SER A 619 -18.51 10.25 0.08
C SER A 619 -18.72 11.12 -1.15
N TYR A 620 -17.62 11.44 -1.86
CA TYR A 620 -17.70 12.18 -3.13
C TYR A 620 -16.54 11.83 -4.08
N MET A 621 -16.88 11.73 -5.37
CA MET A 621 -16.01 11.70 -6.55
C MET A 621 -14.99 10.56 -6.70
N GLY A 622 -14.08 10.34 -5.75
CA GLY A 622 -12.95 9.42 -5.92
C GLY A 622 -13.33 7.95 -6.16
N PHE A 623 -14.54 7.57 -5.75
CA PHE A 623 -15.08 6.23 -5.90
C PHE A 623 -16.49 6.27 -6.53
N PRO A 624 -16.70 5.74 -7.75
CA PRO A 624 -17.99 5.79 -8.43
C PRO A 624 -18.91 4.63 -8.03
N GLY A 625 -19.19 4.51 -6.73
CA GLY A 625 -20.07 3.50 -6.13
C GLY A 625 -20.38 3.80 -4.65
N THR A 626 -21.09 2.88 -3.98
CA THR A 626 -21.34 2.97 -2.52
C THR A 626 -20.16 2.48 -1.70
N THR A 627 -19.80 3.22 -0.65
CA THR A 627 -18.85 2.79 0.38
C THR A 627 -19.41 1.67 1.27
N GLY A 628 -20.73 1.41 1.26
CA GLY A 628 -21.35 0.40 2.12
C GLY A 628 -21.23 0.68 3.62
N ALA A 629 -20.62 1.81 4.01
CA ALA A 629 -20.37 2.18 5.40
C ALA A 629 -21.63 2.73 6.06
N THR A 630 -21.82 2.39 7.33
CA THR A 630 -22.84 2.98 8.21
C THR A 630 -22.38 4.28 8.86
N TYR A 631 -21.08 4.59 8.76
CA TYR A 631 -20.45 5.79 9.30
C TYR A 631 -20.26 6.91 8.25
N ILE A 632 -20.78 6.75 7.03
CA ILE A 632 -20.81 7.80 6.01
C ILE A 632 -22.27 8.09 5.67
N ASP A 633 -22.70 9.32 5.97
CA ASP A 633 -24.11 9.73 5.94
C ASP A 633 -24.63 9.94 4.52
N TYR A 634 -23.82 10.60 3.67
CA TYR A 634 -24.25 11.10 2.37
C TYR A 634 -23.32 10.69 1.23
N LEU A 635 -23.89 10.51 0.03
CA LEU A 635 -23.16 10.36 -1.23
C LEU A 635 -23.58 11.49 -2.17
N VAL A 636 -22.64 12.36 -2.53
CA VAL A 636 -22.88 13.45 -3.49
C VAL A 636 -22.89 12.89 -4.91
N THR A 637 -24.04 13.01 -5.57
CA THR A 637 -24.32 12.43 -6.88
C THR A 637 -25.37 13.26 -7.63
N ASP A 638 -26.04 12.74 -8.66
CA ASP A 638 -27.14 13.40 -9.37
C ASP A 638 -28.24 12.39 -9.73
N GLU A 639 -29.44 12.86 -10.08
CA GLU A 639 -30.60 11.99 -10.36
C GLU A 639 -30.41 11.14 -11.62
N PHE A 640 -29.55 11.53 -12.56
CA PHE A 640 -29.29 10.69 -13.73
C PHE A 640 -28.36 9.53 -13.39
N VAL A 641 -27.29 9.80 -12.64
CA VAL A 641 -26.27 8.82 -12.25
C VAL A 641 -26.79 7.86 -11.17
N SER A 642 -27.47 8.38 -10.15
CA SER A 642 -28.01 7.62 -9.03
C SER A 642 -29.49 7.97 -8.83
N PRO A 643 -30.38 7.51 -9.72
CA PRO A 643 -31.80 7.86 -9.66
C PRO A 643 -32.44 7.33 -8.38
N THR A 644 -33.45 8.04 -7.85
CA THR A 644 -34.06 7.75 -6.54
C THR A 644 -34.56 6.30 -6.43
N ARG A 645 -35.02 5.70 -7.55
CA ARG A 645 -35.44 4.29 -7.62
C ARG A 645 -34.35 3.27 -7.28
N TYR A 646 -33.08 3.62 -7.46
CA TYR A 646 -31.91 2.78 -7.14
C TYR A 646 -31.30 3.10 -5.78
N ALA A 647 -31.89 3.98 -4.95
CA ALA A 647 -31.35 4.34 -3.63
C ALA A 647 -31.12 3.14 -2.68
N HIS A 648 -31.74 1.99 -2.95
CA HIS A 648 -31.56 0.75 -2.19
C HIS A 648 -30.21 0.04 -2.39
N ILE A 649 -29.47 0.35 -3.47
CA ILE A 649 -28.13 -0.24 -3.75
C ILE A 649 -26.97 0.55 -3.10
N TYR A 650 -27.28 1.53 -2.25
CA TYR A 650 -26.32 2.38 -1.54
C TYR A 650 -26.58 2.34 -0.03
N SER A 651 -25.55 2.44 0.81
CA SER A 651 -25.74 2.67 2.26
C SER A 651 -26.04 4.14 2.55
N GLU A 652 -25.38 5.04 1.83
CA GLU A 652 -25.41 6.48 2.02
C GLU A 652 -26.69 7.12 1.48
N LYS A 653 -27.00 8.32 1.98
CA LYS A 653 -28.11 9.12 1.47
C LYS A 653 -27.67 9.92 0.25
N LEU A 654 -28.21 9.54 -0.89
CA LEU A 654 -28.04 10.24 -2.16
C LEU A 654 -28.40 11.73 -2.03
N VAL A 655 -27.45 12.60 -2.34
CA VAL A 655 -27.63 14.04 -2.45
C VAL A 655 -27.46 14.43 -3.91
N HIS A 656 -28.55 14.86 -4.53
CA HIS A 656 -28.57 15.17 -5.97
C HIS A 656 -28.18 16.62 -6.24
N LEU A 657 -27.06 16.83 -6.92
CA LEU A 657 -26.72 18.12 -7.53
C LEU A 657 -27.55 18.36 -8.81
N PRO A 658 -27.77 19.63 -9.24
CA PRO A 658 -28.87 19.95 -10.17
C PRO A 658 -28.65 19.56 -11.64
N HIS A 659 -27.39 19.33 -12.06
CA HIS A 659 -27.02 19.14 -13.48
C HIS A 659 -26.18 17.88 -13.71
N CYS A 660 -25.02 17.84 -13.05
CA CYS A 660 -24.09 16.71 -13.04
C CYS A 660 -23.32 16.76 -11.72
N TYR A 661 -23.08 15.60 -11.11
CA TYR A 661 -22.29 15.52 -9.89
C TYR A 661 -20.79 15.69 -10.11
N PHE A 662 -20.31 15.39 -11.31
CA PHE A 662 -18.89 15.31 -11.68
C PHE A 662 -18.36 16.69 -12.11
N VAL A 663 -17.47 17.28 -11.29
CA VAL A 663 -16.88 18.62 -11.52
C VAL A 663 -15.68 18.59 -12.47
N ASN A 664 -15.50 19.65 -13.28
CA ASN A 664 -14.48 19.70 -14.34
C ASN A 664 -13.82 21.08 -14.43
N ASP A 665 -12.61 21.24 -13.90
CA ASP A 665 -11.84 22.52 -13.88
C ASP A 665 -11.27 22.97 -15.26
N TYR A 666 -11.73 22.39 -16.37
CA TYR A 666 -11.08 22.49 -17.68
C TYR A 666 -11.12 23.92 -18.25
N LYS A 667 -12.17 24.69 -17.92
CA LYS A 667 -12.35 26.10 -18.32
C LYS A 667 -11.36 27.06 -17.66
N GLN A 668 -10.69 26.64 -16.58
CA GLN A 668 -9.69 27.40 -15.84
C GLN A 668 -8.26 26.93 -16.16
N LYS A 669 -8.14 25.67 -16.60
CA LYS A 669 -6.93 24.85 -16.55
C LYS A 669 -6.38 24.46 -17.92
N ASN A 670 -7.27 24.18 -18.88
CA ASN A 670 -6.96 23.58 -20.19
C ASN A 670 -7.46 24.48 -21.35
N LEU A 671 -7.32 25.81 -21.22
CA LEU A 671 -7.70 26.80 -22.24
C LEU A 671 -6.69 26.89 -23.40
N ASP A 672 -5.45 26.53 -23.13
CA ASP A 672 -4.33 26.37 -24.08
C ASP A 672 -4.63 25.32 -25.17
N VAL A 673 -5.36 24.26 -24.83
CA VAL A 673 -5.89 23.25 -25.77
C VAL A 673 -6.82 23.89 -26.84
N LEU A 674 -7.27 25.13 -26.62
CA LEU A 674 -8.11 25.89 -27.55
C LEU A 674 -7.33 26.90 -28.39
N ASP A 675 -6.01 27.06 -28.19
CA ASP A 675 -5.17 27.98 -28.95
C ASP A 675 -5.05 27.54 -30.43
N PRO A 676 -5.44 28.38 -31.41
CA PRO A 676 -5.27 28.09 -32.83
C PRO A 676 -3.84 27.76 -33.26
N ASN A 677 -2.83 28.25 -32.51
CA ASN A 677 -1.42 28.04 -32.81
C ASN A 677 -0.90 26.66 -32.35
N CYS A 678 -1.64 25.96 -31.48
CA CYS A 678 -1.28 24.65 -30.91
C CYS A 678 -2.06 23.49 -31.54
N GLN A 679 -2.64 23.66 -32.73
CA GLN A 679 -3.45 22.64 -33.39
C GLN A 679 -2.59 21.52 -34.00
N HIS A 680 -2.54 20.38 -33.33
CA HIS A 680 -2.02 19.12 -33.88
C HIS A 680 -2.85 18.63 -35.08
N LYS A 681 -2.20 18.02 -36.06
CA LYS A 681 -2.81 17.42 -37.25
C LYS A 681 -3.04 15.93 -37.08
N ARG A 682 -3.86 15.34 -37.96
CA ARG A 682 -4.14 13.90 -37.95
C ARG A 682 -2.90 13.10 -38.37
N SER A 683 -2.13 13.65 -39.31
CA SER A 683 -0.77 13.22 -39.65
C SER A 683 0.14 12.96 -38.45
N ASP A 684 0.06 13.79 -37.41
CA ASP A 684 1.02 13.80 -36.29
C ASP A 684 0.87 12.56 -35.39
N TYR A 685 -0.30 11.92 -35.46
CA TYR A 685 -0.62 10.67 -34.78
C TYR A 685 -0.78 9.48 -35.75
N GLY A 686 -0.36 9.64 -37.01
CA GLY A 686 -0.51 8.62 -38.06
C GLY A 686 -1.95 8.33 -38.48
N LEU A 687 -2.90 9.23 -38.19
CA LEU A 687 -4.31 9.09 -38.53
C LEU A 687 -4.58 9.60 -39.95
N PRO A 688 -5.43 8.93 -40.75
CA PRO A 688 -5.77 9.39 -42.09
C PRO A 688 -6.59 10.69 -42.03
N GLU A 689 -6.31 11.60 -42.94
CA GLU A 689 -7.08 12.85 -43.11
C GLU A 689 -8.50 12.54 -43.63
N ASP A 690 -8.61 11.72 -44.69
CA ASP A 690 -9.90 11.24 -45.22
C ASP A 690 -10.54 10.17 -44.31
N THR A 691 -11.59 10.57 -43.61
CA THR A 691 -12.26 9.70 -42.62
C THR A 691 -13.46 8.96 -43.24
N CYS A 692 -13.26 7.74 -43.75
CA CYS A 692 -14.35 6.83 -44.13
C CYS A 692 -13.95 5.34 -44.29
N ASN A 693 -13.13 4.81 -43.39
CA ASN A 693 -13.03 3.35 -43.19
C ASN A 693 -12.96 3.05 -41.69
N ILE A 694 -13.73 2.07 -41.22
CA ILE A 694 -13.65 1.56 -39.85
C ILE A 694 -12.24 0.98 -39.64
N LEU A 695 -11.61 1.32 -38.51
CA LEU A 695 -10.15 1.26 -38.31
C LEU A 695 -9.58 -0.18 -38.35
N LYS A 696 -9.29 -0.68 -39.55
CA LYS A 696 -8.62 -1.97 -39.76
C LYS A 696 -7.14 -1.86 -39.42
N ARG A 697 -6.82 -2.06 -38.13
CA ARG A 697 -5.48 -2.05 -37.50
C ARG A 697 -4.73 -0.71 -37.60
N VAL A 698 -4.92 0.14 -36.57
CA VAL A 698 -3.84 0.99 -36.05
C VAL A 698 -3.37 0.35 -34.73
N PRO A 699 -2.18 -0.28 -34.66
CA PRO A 699 -1.62 -0.73 -33.40
C PRO A 699 -1.50 0.43 -32.42
N ASN A 700 -1.84 0.20 -31.15
CA ASN A 700 -1.78 1.18 -30.05
C ASN A 700 -2.73 2.40 -30.18
N SER A 701 -3.78 2.35 -31.00
CA SER A 701 -4.85 3.38 -30.99
C SER A 701 -5.97 3.06 -29.99
N ALA A 702 -6.45 4.07 -29.28
CA ALA A 702 -7.55 3.95 -28.31
C ALA A 702 -8.96 4.02 -28.92
N LEU A 703 -9.11 4.33 -30.22
CA LEU A 703 -10.42 4.35 -30.88
C LEU A 703 -10.85 2.92 -31.28
N TRP A 704 -11.66 2.29 -30.43
CA TRP A 704 -12.24 0.98 -30.70
C TRP A 704 -13.77 1.04 -30.75
N LEU A 705 -14.32 0.98 -31.97
CA LEU A 705 -15.75 0.79 -32.22
C LEU A 705 -15.93 -0.15 -33.43
N LEU A 706 -16.84 -1.10 -33.28
CA LEU A 706 -17.34 -2.06 -34.28
C LEU A 706 -16.39 -3.21 -34.71
N ARG A 707 -16.55 -4.34 -34.01
CA ARG A 707 -16.35 -5.76 -34.43
C ARG A 707 -14.91 -6.28 -34.65
N PHE A 708 -14.36 -6.95 -33.63
CA PHE A 708 -13.99 -8.40 -33.55
C PHE A 708 -12.93 -8.62 -32.44
N PRO A 709 -12.99 -9.67 -31.59
CA PRO A 709 -13.70 -10.93 -31.78
C PRO A 709 -15.21 -10.89 -31.59
N ALA A 710 -15.94 -11.86 -32.15
CA ALA A 710 -17.39 -11.99 -32.01
C ALA A 710 -17.87 -12.41 -30.60
N ALA A 711 -16.95 -12.58 -29.65
CA ALA A 711 -17.22 -12.82 -28.22
C ALA A 711 -16.97 -11.59 -27.33
N GLY A 712 -16.52 -10.45 -27.90
CA GLY A 712 -16.16 -9.25 -27.14
C GLY A 712 -17.36 -8.40 -26.73
N GLU A 713 -17.92 -8.71 -25.55
CA GLU A 713 -18.91 -7.94 -24.77
C GLU A 713 -20.16 -7.37 -25.48
N ASN A 714 -21.33 -7.93 -25.15
CA ASN A 714 -22.65 -7.39 -25.55
C ASN A 714 -23.17 -6.22 -24.68
N ARG A 715 -22.37 -5.70 -23.73
CA ARG A 715 -22.78 -4.64 -22.77
C ARG A 715 -21.57 -3.80 -22.31
N PRO A 716 -21.65 -2.45 -22.28
CA PRO A 716 -20.61 -1.63 -21.67
C PRO A 716 -20.64 -1.75 -20.14
N LEU A 717 -19.57 -2.29 -19.53
CA LEU A 717 -19.53 -2.56 -18.08
C LEU A 717 -19.08 -1.36 -17.22
N CYS A 718 -18.45 -0.34 -17.82
CA CYS A 718 -18.12 0.92 -17.17
C CYS A 718 -18.04 2.02 -18.24
N ASN A 719 -18.49 3.24 -17.93
CA ASN A 719 -18.52 4.35 -18.89
C ASN A 719 -17.33 5.30 -18.66
N ALA A 720 -17.02 6.15 -19.65
CA ALA A 720 -15.97 7.15 -19.54
C ALA A 720 -16.32 8.22 -18.48
N HIS A 721 -15.43 8.46 -17.52
CA HIS A 721 -15.57 9.51 -16.49
C HIS A 721 -14.71 10.72 -16.90
N THR A 722 -13.48 10.87 -16.39
CA THR A 722 -12.51 11.89 -16.84
C THR A 722 -12.32 11.89 -18.36
N THR A 723 -12.17 10.71 -18.97
CA THR A 723 -12.03 10.60 -20.44
C THR A 723 -13.26 11.11 -21.19
N GLY A 724 -14.45 11.05 -20.60
CA GLY A 724 -15.65 11.65 -21.17
C GLY A 724 -15.61 13.18 -21.13
N THR A 725 -14.99 13.76 -20.10
CA THR A 725 -14.83 15.21 -19.95
C THR A 725 -13.75 15.75 -20.91
N ASP A 726 -12.68 14.98 -21.15
CA ASP A 726 -11.68 15.27 -22.20
C ASP A 726 -12.33 15.34 -23.59
N ILE A 727 -13.08 14.29 -23.95
CA ILE A 727 -13.80 14.16 -25.22
C ILE A 727 -14.75 15.34 -25.46
N LEU A 728 -15.57 15.68 -24.45
CA LEU A 728 -16.54 16.77 -24.55
C LEU A 728 -15.87 18.16 -24.53
N TRP A 729 -14.72 18.34 -23.86
CA TRP A 729 -13.96 19.60 -23.91
C TRP A 729 -13.34 19.86 -25.28
N ALA A 730 -12.79 18.82 -25.93
CA ALA A 730 -12.37 18.86 -27.33
C ALA A 730 -13.53 19.14 -28.31
N GLY A 731 -14.78 18.96 -27.84
CA GLY A 731 -16.01 19.15 -28.61
C GLY A 731 -16.35 17.95 -29.50
N LEU A 732 -15.82 16.77 -29.20
CA LEU A 732 -16.10 15.52 -29.91
C LEU A 732 -17.37 14.88 -29.32
N PRO A 733 -18.36 14.46 -30.14
CA PRO A 733 -19.55 13.78 -29.63
C PRO A 733 -19.25 12.38 -29.05
N MET A 734 -19.90 12.04 -27.94
CA MET A 734 -19.76 10.76 -27.25
C MET A 734 -21.11 10.04 -27.22
N VAL A 735 -21.23 8.87 -27.87
CA VAL A 735 -22.45 8.03 -27.76
C VAL A 735 -22.37 7.20 -26.48
N THR A 736 -23.44 7.18 -25.68
CA THR A 736 -23.44 6.48 -24.37
C THR A 736 -24.77 5.80 -24.04
N LEU A 737 -24.68 4.53 -23.63
CA LEU A 737 -25.78 3.69 -23.13
C LEU A 737 -25.69 3.61 -21.59
N PRO A 738 -26.66 4.13 -20.83
CA PRO A 738 -26.61 4.17 -19.38
C PRO A 738 -27.29 2.94 -18.74
N LEU A 739 -26.51 2.04 -18.13
CA LEU A 739 -27.03 0.83 -17.47
C LEU A 739 -27.43 1.11 -16.00
N GLU A 740 -27.29 0.13 -15.10
CA GLU A 740 -27.81 0.21 -13.72
C GLU A 740 -26.82 0.82 -12.72
N LYS A 741 -25.53 0.45 -12.80
CA LYS A 741 -24.50 0.86 -11.84
C LYS A 741 -24.11 2.33 -12.02
N MET A 742 -23.83 3.04 -10.93
CA MET A 742 -23.31 4.42 -10.91
C MET A 742 -22.24 4.68 -12.00
N ALA A 743 -21.19 3.87 -12.04
CA ALA A 743 -20.10 3.99 -13.01
C ALA A 743 -20.51 3.78 -14.49
N THR A 744 -21.62 3.08 -14.75
CA THR A 744 -22.21 2.90 -16.10
C THR A 744 -23.17 4.03 -16.50
N ARG A 745 -23.33 5.07 -15.67
CA ARG A 745 -24.28 6.17 -15.90
C ARG A 745 -23.63 7.55 -15.97
N VAL A 746 -22.41 7.71 -15.43
CA VAL A 746 -21.65 8.98 -15.41
C VAL A 746 -21.61 9.67 -16.77
N ALA A 747 -21.17 8.98 -17.83
CA ALA A 747 -21.06 9.57 -19.17
C ALA A 747 -22.37 10.18 -19.71
N GLY A 748 -23.53 9.60 -19.36
CA GLY A 748 -24.83 10.18 -19.74
C GLY A 748 -25.15 11.47 -18.97
N SER A 749 -24.74 11.58 -17.70
CA SER A 749 -24.83 12.83 -16.94
C SER A 749 -23.87 13.90 -17.50
N LEU A 750 -22.65 13.50 -17.90
CA LEU A 750 -21.73 14.40 -18.61
C LEU A 750 -22.38 14.93 -19.91
N CYS A 751 -22.96 14.05 -20.73
CA CYS A 751 -23.68 14.42 -21.95
C CYS A 751 -24.88 15.34 -21.67
N LEU A 752 -25.71 15.07 -20.65
CA LEU A 752 -26.83 15.95 -20.27
C LEU A 752 -26.36 17.34 -19.85
N ALA A 753 -25.30 17.44 -19.04
CA ALA A 753 -24.78 18.72 -18.57
C ALA A 753 -24.09 19.58 -19.65
N THR A 754 -23.93 19.06 -20.88
CA THR A 754 -23.63 19.91 -22.06
C THR A 754 -24.86 20.64 -22.62
N GLY A 755 -26.08 20.18 -22.29
CA GLY A 755 -27.33 20.59 -22.95
C GLY A 755 -27.65 19.83 -24.24
N LEU A 756 -26.84 18.84 -24.63
CA LEU A 756 -26.97 18.08 -25.89
C LEU A 756 -27.13 16.57 -25.66
N GLY A 757 -27.63 16.17 -24.48
CA GLY A 757 -27.76 14.78 -24.06
C GLY A 757 -28.58 13.93 -25.04
N ASP A 758 -29.70 14.44 -25.56
CA ASP A 758 -30.60 13.69 -26.45
C ASP A 758 -29.94 13.29 -27.78
N GLU A 759 -28.93 14.05 -28.23
CA GLU A 759 -28.15 13.74 -29.44
C GLU A 759 -27.06 12.68 -29.21
N MET A 760 -26.76 12.36 -27.94
CA MET A 760 -25.66 11.48 -27.52
C MET A 760 -26.09 10.23 -26.72
N ILE A 761 -27.21 10.29 -26.00
CA ILE A 761 -27.68 9.23 -25.11
C ILE A 761 -28.66 8.31 -25.86
N VAL A 762 -28.62 7.02 -25.54
CA VAL A 762 -29.41 5.96 -26.16
C VAL A 762 -29.92 4.98 -25.09
N ASN A 763 -31.05 4.32 -25.35
CA ASN A 763 -31.75 3.48 -24.35
C ASN A 763 -31.53 1.97 -24.55
N SER A 764 -30.96 1.57 -25.69
CA SER A 764 -30.68 0.17 -26.02
C SER A 764 -29.36 0.02 -26.79
N MET A 765 -28.80 -1.20 -26.80
CA MET A 765 -27.61 -1.51 -27.60
C MET A 765 -27.87 -1.35 -29.11
N LYS A 766 -29.10 -1.61 -29.55
CA LYS A 766 -29.53 -1.35 -30.93
C LYS A 766 -29.46 0.14 -31.27
N GLU A 767 -30.06 1.00 -30.44
CA GLU A 767 -29.94 2.46 -30.61
C GLU A 767 -28.49 2.94 -30.55
N TYR A 768 -27.64 2.30 -29.73
CA TYR A 768 -26.21 2.61 -29.65
C TYR A 768 -25.49 2.37 -30.99
N GLU A 769 -25.68 1.19 -31.59
CA GLU A 769 -25.15 0.87 -32.92
C GLU A 769 -25.72 1.80 -34.00
N GLU A 770 -27.04 2.00 -34.02
CA GLU A 770 -27.72 2.88 -35.00
C GLU A 770 -27.26 4.34 -34.88
N ARG A 771 -27.06 4.86 -33.67
CA ARG A 771 -26.56 6.22 -33.41
C ARG A 771 -25.10 6.36 -33.84
N ALA A 772 -24.24 5.40 -33.50
CA ALA A 772 -22.83 5.42 -33.87
C ALA A 772 -22.64 5.32 -35.40
N VAL A 773 -23.36 4.40 -36.06
CA VAL A 773 -23.34 4.26 -37.52
C VAL A 773 -23.92 5.50 -38.21
N SER A 774 -25.02 6.07 -37.70
CA SER A 774 -25.58 7.31 -38.24
C SER A 774 -24.59 8.47 -38.18
N LEU A 775 -23.88 8.66 -37.06
CA LEU A 775 -22.86 9.70 -36.92
C LEU A 775 -21.59 9.42 -37.75
N ALA A 776 -21.24 8.15 -37.99
CA ALA A 776 -20.10 7.79 -38.83
C ALA A 776 -20.34 8.02 -40.33
N LEU A 777 -21.57 7.83 -40.81
CA LEU A 777 -21.94 8.00 -42.23
C LEU A 777 -22.41 9.42 -42.57
N ASP A 778 -23.12 10.09 -41.67
CA ASP A 778 -23.64 11.45 -41.88
C ASP A 778 -22.63 12.51 -41.39
N ARG A 779 -21.64 12.81 -42.23
CA ARG A 779 -20.63 13.85 -41.95
C ARG A 779 -21.26 15.22 -41.60
N PRO A 780 -22.28 15.75 -42.32
CA PRO A 780 -22.97 16.98 -41.93
C PRO A 780 -23.55 16.96 -40.52
N LYS A 781 -24.24 15.89 -40.12
CA LYS A 781 -24.82 15.72 -38.78
C LYS A 781 -23.75 15.63 -37.69
N LEU A 782 -22.69 14.87 -37.93
CA LEU A 782 -21.53 14.80 -37.02
C LEU A 782 -20.88 16.17 -36.83
N GLN A 783 -20.67 16.92 -37.92
CA GLN A 783 -20.09 18.26 -37.87
C GLN A 783 -21.02 19.26 -37.17
N ALA A 784 -22.34 19.16 -37.38
CA ALA A 784 -23.32 19.99 -36.68
C ALA A 784 -23.28 19.77 -35.16
N LEU A 785 -23.28 18.51 -34.70
CA LEU A 785 -23.19 18.19 -33.27
C LEU A 785 -21.83 18.60 -32.66
N THR A 786 -20.74 18.41 -33.40
CA THR A 786 -19.39 18.90 -33.05
C THR A 786 -19.38 20.43 -32.88
N ASN A 787 -20.03 21.17 -33.78
CA ASN A 787 -20.11 22.63 -33.71
C ASN A 787 -20.97 23.10 -32.53
N LYS A 788 -22.11 22.42 -32.25
CA LYS A 788 -22.93 22.68 -31.07
C LYS A 788 -22.11 22.52 -29.78
N LEU A 789 -21.40 21.39 -29.62
CA LEU A 789 -20.54 21.12 -28.45
C LEU A 789 -19.47 22.21 -28.27
N LYS A 790 -18.77 22.58 -29.34
CA LYS A 790 -17.74 23.63 -29.30
C LYS A 790 -18.28 25.02 -28.94
N ALA A 791 -19.54 25.30 -29.26
CA ALA A 791 -20.23 26.54 -28.86
C ALA A 791 -20.69 26.51 -27.38
N VAL A 792 -21.30 25.42 -26.92
CA VAL A 792 -21.87 25.36 -25.55
C VAL A 792 -20.84 25.11 -24.45
N ARG A 793 -19.68 24.50 -24.73
CA ARG A 793 -18.68 24.15 -23.69
C ARG A 793 -18.20 25.30 -22.80
N MET A 794 -18.33 26.56 -23.23
CA MET A 794 -17.96 27.73 -22.42
C MET A 794 -19.09 28.22 -21.49
N THR A 795 -20.33 27.78 -21.70
CA THR A 795 -21.54 28.28 -21.02
C THR A 795 -22.40 27.17 -20.39
N CYS A 796 -22.20 25.90 -20.75
CA CYS A 796 -22.93 24.77 -20.19
C CYS A 796 -22.52 24.47 -18.74
N PRO A 797 -23.43 23.90 -17.91
CA PRO A 797 -23.14 23.54 -16.53
C PRO A 797 -21.90 22.64 -16.34
N LEU A 798 -21.59 21.76 -17.30
CA LEU A 798 -20.51 20.78 -17.19
C LEU A 798 -19.13 21.41 -16.91
N PHE A 799 -18.86 22.59 -17.46
CA PHE A 799 -17.57 23.29 -17.33
C PHE A 799 -17.70 24.63 -16.57
N ASP A 800 -18.77 24.83 -15.81
CA ASP A 800 -18.92 25.98 -14.90
C ASP A 800 -18.62 25.57 -13.44
N THR A 801 -17.32 25.39 -13.15
CA THR A 801 -16.79 25.05 -11.82
C THR A 801 -17.33 25.97 -10.73
N ALA A 802 -17.50 27.28 -11.02
CA ALA A 802 -17.97 28.25 -10.04
C ALA A 802 -19.46 28.06 -9.70
N ARG A 803 -20.31 27.77 -10.69
CA ARG A 803 -21.72 27.36 -10.46
C ARG A 803 -21.79 26.02 -9.73
N TRP A 804 -20.95 25.08 -10.11
CA TRP A 804 -20.90 23.77 -9.48
C TRP A 804 -20.52 23.87 -7.98
N VAL A 805 -19.49 24.66 -7.63
CA VAL A 805 -19.09 24.90 -6.23
C VAL A 805 -20.22 25.52 -5.41
N ARG A 806 -20.95 26.51 -5.94
CA ARG A 806 -22.13 27.08 -5.24
C ARG A 806 -23.22 26.04 -4.97
N ASN A 807 -23.39 25.06 -5.85
CA ASN A 807 -24.35 23.97 -5.66
C ASN A 807 -23.84 22.92 -4.65
N LEU A 808 -22.54 22.65 -4.62
CA LEU A 808 -21.91 21.84 -3.57
C LEU A 808 -22.06 22.50 -2.19
N GLU A 809 -21.82 23.82 -2.08
CA GLU A 809 -22.04 24.59 -0.84
C GLU A 809 -23.49 24.52 -0.37
N ARG A 810 -24.46 24.75 -1.28
CA ARG A 810 -25.89 24.57 -0.99
C ARG A 810 -26.19 23.16 -0.47
N SER A 811 -25.46 22.13 -0.95
CA SER A 811 -25.58 20.76 -0.43
C SER A 811 -25.07 20.65 1.01
N TYR A 812 -23.88 21.17 1.32
CA TYR A 812 -23.28 21.08 2.65
C TYR A 812 -24.05 21.87 3.71
N PHE A 813 -24.51 23.09 3.39
CA PHE A 813 -25.41 23.85 4.29
C PHE A 813 -26.72 23.09 4.56
N LYS A 814 -27.25 22.36 3.56
CA LYS A 814 -28.47 21.53 3.74
C LYS A 814 -28.20 20.29 4.60
N MET A 815 -27.07 19.61 4.42
CA MET A 815 -26.63 18.51 5.31
C MET A 815 -26.45 18.99 6.76
N TRP A 816 -25.78 20.13 6.96
CA TRP A 816 -25.55 20.71 8.29
C TRP A 816 -26.87 21.12 8.94
N ASN A 817 -27.77 21.81 8.23
CA ASN A 817 -29.08 22.19 8.77
C ASN A 817 -29.96 20.97 9.14
N ILE A 818 -29.87 19.85 8.40
CA ILE A 818 -30.52 18.58 8.78
C ILE A 818 -29.96 18.09 10.12
N HIS A 819 -28.63 18.00 10.26
CA HIS A 819 -27.96 17.62 11.51
C HIS A 819 -28.34 18.56 12.68
N CYS A 820 -28.32 19.89 12.47
CA CYS A 820 -28.74 20.88 13.47
C CYS A 820 -30.18 20.71 13.95
N SER A 821 -31.06 20.19 13.10
CA SER A 821 -32.46 19.92 13.46
C SER A 821 -32.68 18.60 14.21
N GLY A 822 -31.62 17.83 14.48
CA GLY A 822 -31.70 16.50 15.10
C GLY A 822 -32.32 15.43 14.20
N GLN A 823 -32.49 15.71 12.90
CA GLN A 823 -33.06 14.77 11.95
C GLN A 823 -32.00 13.77 11.47
N GLN A 824 -32.44 12.53 11.24
CA GLN A 824 -31.60 11.49 10.62
C GLN A 824 -31.31 11.84 9.16
N PRO A 825 -30.10 11.50 8.64
CA PRO A 825 -29.79 11.69 7.23
C PRO A 825 -30.85 11.08 6.30
N HIS A 826 -31.28 11.88 5.31
CA HIS A 826 -32.24 11.46 4.29
C HIS A 826 -31.84 11.96 2.91
N HIS A 827 -32.37 11.32 1.86
CA HIS A 827 -32.15 11.75 0.48
C HIS A 827 -32.69 13.16 0.25
N PHE A 828 -31.99 13.99 -0.53
CA PHE A 828 -32.51 15.28 -0.95
C PHE A 828 -31.89 15.77 -2.26
N LYS A 829 -32.58 16.71 -2.91
CA LYS A 829 -32.08 17.42 -4.09
C LYS A 829 -31.62 18.83 -3.71
N VAL A 830 -30.57 19.29 -4.35
CA VAL A 830 -30.16 20.68 -4.39
C VAL A 830 -30.96 21.37 -5.49
N THR A 831 -31.48 22.54 -5.17
CA THR A 831 -32.13 23.47 -6.10
C THR A 831 -31.19 24.66 -6.36
N GLU A 832 -31.33 25.34 -7.49
CA GLU A 832 -30.55 26.55 -7.77
C GLU A 832 -31.22 27.85 -7.30
N ASP A 833 -32.39 27.75 -6.67
CA ASP A 833 -33.16 28.85 -6.09
C ASP A 833 -32.72 29.14 -4.65
N ASP A 834 -32.25 30.36 -4.40
CA ASP A 834 -31.84 30.79 -3.06
C ASP A 834 -33.03 30.96 -2.09
N SER A 835 -34.28 30.95 -2.58
CA SER A 835 -35.47 31.04 -1.71
C SER A 835 -35.65 29.82 -0.80
N GLU A 836 -35.27 28.61 -1.23
CA GLU A 836 -35.23 27.43 -0.34
C GLU A 836 -34.15 27.56 0.73
N MET A 837 -32.97 28.10 0.37
CA MET A 837 -31.87 28.31 1.31
C MET A 837 -32.31 29.25 2.43
N ILE A 838 -32.95 30.37 2.08
CA ILE A 838 -33.49 31.37 3.03
C ILE A 838 -34.61 30.76 3.91
N ARG A 839 -35.45 29.86 3.36
CA ARG A 839 -36.46 29.15 4.16
C ARG A 839 -35.85 28.21 5.19
N SER A 840 -34.77 27.50 4.85
CA SER A 840 -34.07 26.58 5.77
C SER A 840 -33.37 27.27 6.95
N ILE A 841 -33.22 28.60 6.90
CA ILE A 841 -32.56 29.43 7.94
C ILE A 841 -33.57 29.95 8.98
N LYS A 842 -34.89 29.82 8.75
CA LYS A 842 -35.93 30.24 9.71
C LYS A 842 -36.35 29.09 10.63
N PRO A 843 -36.50 29.32 11.95
CA PRO A 843 -37.00 28.30 12.87
C PRO A 843 -38.48 27.98 12.61
N ILE A 844 -38.86 26.72 12.82
CA ILE A 844 -40.24 26.26 12.67
C ILE A 844 -41.06 26.72 13.89
N HIS A 845 -41.68 27.89 13.79
CA HIS A 845 -42.75 28.31 14.69
C HIS A 845 -44.08 28.38 13.92
N HIS A 846 -44.88 27.32 14.05
CA HIS A 846 -46.31 27.35 13.74
C HIS A 846 -47.10 27.49 15.04
N LEU A 847 -47.84 28.60 15.20
CA LEU A 847 -49.22 28.62 15.70
C LEU A 847 -49.82 30.04 15.64
N LEU A 848 -51.01 30.12 15.03
CA LEU A 848 -51.99 31.22 15.06
C LEU A 848 -51.64 32.56 14.34
N PRO A 849 -52.65 33.38 13.95
CA PRO A 849 -52.51 34.25 12.77
C PRO A 849 -53.00 35.71 12.94
N SER A 850 -53.03 36.43 11.81
CA SER A 850 -53.75 37.70 11.56
C SER A 850 -52.99 39.00 12.00
N PRO A 851 -53.41 40.20 11.55
CA PRO A 851 -52.58 40.91 10.56
C PRO A 851 -52.31 42.39 10.92
N PHE A 852 -51.52 43.12 10.11
CA PHE A 852 -51.83 44.50 9.71
C PHE A 852 -50.92 45.04 8.56
N THR A 853 -51.50 45.99 7.84
CA THR A 853 -50.96 47.09 6.98
C THR A 853 -49.55 47.64 7.29
N SER A 854 -48.87 48.43 6.45
CA SER A 854 -48.96 48.82 5.01
C SER A 854 -47.94 49.95 4.75
N THR A 855 -47.54 50.17 3.48
CA THR A 855 -47.08 51.45 2.87
C THR A 855 -45.80 52.17 3.35
N ALA A 856 -45.05 52.65 2.34
CA ALA A 856 -44.03 53.71 2.35
C ALA A 856 -42.68 53.38 3.08
N THR A 857 -41.53 53.96 2.70
CA THR A 857 -41.31 55.15 1.85
C THR A 857 -40.15 54.96 0.85
N THR A 858 -40.41 55.19 -0.44
CA THR A 858 -39.36 55.50 -1.43
C THR A 858 -39.10 57.00 -1.41
N PHE A 859 -38.00 57.48 -0.81
CA PHE A 859 -37.23 58.68 -1.22
C PHE A 859 -36.05 58.97 -0.27
N LEU A 860 -34.83 58.55 -0.64
CA LEU A 860 -33.52 59.06 -0.16
C LEU A 860 -32.42 58.48 -1.10
N PHE A 861 -32.48 58.79 -2.39
CA PHE A 861 -31.84 59.96 -3.00
C PHE A 861 -30.29 59.91 -2.99
N LEU A 862 -29.74 59.29 -4.03
CA LEU A 862 -28.59 59.76 -4.80
C LEU A 862 -27.42 60.44 -4.04
N ARG A 863 -26.77 59.74 -3.09
CA ARG A 863 -25.46 60.20 -2.58
C ARG A 863 -24.48 59.10 -2.13
N ARG A 864 -24.11 58.18 -3.03
CA ARG A 864 -22.86 57.38 -2.89
C ARG A 864 -22.26 56.85 -4.20
N LEU A 865 -22.35 57.61 -5.29
CA LEU A 865 -21.48 57.42 -6.47
C LEU A 865 -20.10 58.08 -6.22
N SER A 866 -19.31 57.46 -5.35
CA SER A 866 -17.87 57.68 -5.18
C SER A 866 -17.26 56.49 -4.42
N SER A 867 -15.97 56.21 -4.64
CA SER A 867 -15.22 55.07 -4.10
C SER A 867 -15.68 53.65 -4.51
N ALA A 868 -16.04 53.46 -5.79
CA ALA A 868 -15.84 52.16 -6.43
C ALA A 868 -14.42 52.11 -7.01
N ALA A 869 -13.53 51.30 -6.42
CA ALA A 869 -12.22 50.99 -7.02
C ALA A 869 -12.39 49.83 -8.02
N PRO A 870 -11.78 49.85 -9.21
CA PRO A 870 -12.02 48.82 -10.21
C PRO A 870 -11.37 47.49 -9.83
N SER A 871 -12.04 46.38 -10.16
CA SER A 871 -11.39 45.08 -10.30
C SER A 871 -10.38 45.14 -11.44
N THR A 872 -9.09 45.30 -11.13
CA THR A 872 -8.02 45.33 -12.12
C THR A 872 -7.91 43.97 -12.81
N SER A 873 -7.93 43.97 -14.15
CA SER A 873 -7.61 42.76 -14.91
C SER A 873 -6.17 42.31 -14.61
N LYS A 874 -5.87 41.00 -14.79
CA LYS A 874 -4.49 40.50 -14.67
C LYS A 874 -3.55 41.29 -15.60
N ASP A 875 -4.02 41.65 -16.78
CA ASP A 875 -3.28 42.45 -17.77
C ASP A 875 -2.97 43.86 -17.25
N SER A 876 -3.92 44.51 -16.56
CA SER A 876 -3.69 45.81 -15.90
C SER A 876 -2.60 45.72 -14.82
N TYR A 877 -2.53 44.60 -14.09
CA TYR A 877 -1.51 44.37 -13.06
C TYR A 877 -0.12 44.07 -13.65
N PHE A 878 -0.05 43.27 -14.72
CA PHE A 878 1.22 43.05 -15.44
C PHE A 878 1.69 44.32 -16.18
N ALA A 879 0.78 45.08 -16.78
CA ALA A 879 1.08 46.39 -17.38
C ALA A 879 1.61 47.39 -16.32
N LEU A 880 1.06 47.38 -15.10
CA LEU A 880 1.57 48.17 -13.98
C LEU A 880 3.01 47.76 -13.60
N ILE A 881 3.29 46.46 -13.44
CA ILE A 881 4.64 45.96 -13.15
C ILE A 881 5.61 46.34 -14.28
N HIS A 882 5.22 46.20 -15.54
CA HIS A 882 6.02 46.59 -16.70
C HIS A 882 6.28 48.10 -16.74
N HIS A 883 5.26 48.93 -16.47
CA HIS A 883 5.39 50.39 -16.40
C HIS A 883 6.37 50.81 -15.30
N ILE A 884 6.19 50.32 -14.06
CA ILE A 884 7.12 50.55 -12.94
C ILE A 884 8.54 50.10 -13.31
N THR A 885 8.68 48.92 -13.91
CA THR A 885 10.00 48.38 -14.33
C THR A 885 10.69 49.30 -15.33
N ASN A 886 9.96 49.88 -16.28
CA ASN A 886 10.50 50.80 -17.27
C ASN A 886 10.79 52.19 -16.68
N THR A 887 9.94 52.70 -15.77
CA THR A 887 10.27 53.90 -14.97
C THR A 887 11.56 53.70 -14.19
N MET A 888 11.74 52.55 -13.52
CA MET A 888 12.94 52.27 -12.73
C MET A 888 14.23 52.08 -13.57
N LYS A 889 14.10 51.69 -14.84
CA LYS A 889 15.22 51.52 -15.78
C LYS A 889 15.57 52.83 -16.52
N ASN A 890 14.58 53.68 -16.82
CA ASN A 890 14.73 54.78 -17.78
C ASN A 890 14.55 56.20 -17.20
N ASP A 891 13.96 56.35 -16.00
CA ASP A 891 13.72 57.66 -15.37
C ASP A 891 14.92 58.11 -14.52
N LEU A 892 15.32 59.38 -14.65
CA LEU A 892 16.32 60.00 -13.78
C LEU A 892 15.79 60.16 -12.34
N HIS A 893 14.49 60.42 -12.15
CA HIS A 893 13.87 60.72 -10.87
C HIS A 893 12.61 59.87 -10.60
N PRO A 894 12.71 58.52 -10.64
CA PRO A 894 11.57 57.61 -10.59
C PRO A 894 10.74 57.78 -9.32
N GLU A 895 11.34 58.15 -8.19
CA GLU A 895 10.67 58.46 -6.93
C GLU A 895 9.57 59.52 -7.09
N ARG A 896 9.80 60.56 -7.93
CA ARG A 896 8.79 61.59 -8.23
C ARG A 896 7.64 61.04 -9.05
N THR A 897 7.92 60.08 -9.94
CA THR A 897 6.95 59.43 -10.82
C THR A 897 6.11 58.42 -10.03
N LEU A 898 6.74 57.56 -9.22
CA LEU A 898 6.09 56.59 -8.34
C LEU A 898 5.18 57.26 -7.29
N ASN A 899 5.64 58.35 -6.66
CA ASN A 899 4.82 59.13 -5.72
C ASN A 899 3.56 59.74 -6.37
N LYS A 900 3.59 60.04 -7.67
CA LYS A 900 2.39 60.52 -8.40
C LYS A 900 1.38 59.41 -8.69
N LEU A 901 1.84 58.15 -8.83
CA LEU A 901 0.98 57.00 -9.15
C LEU A 901 0.10 56.53 -7.97
N ARG A 902 0.37 56.99 -6.73
CA ARG A 902 -0.43 56.69 -5.52
C ARG A 902 -0.70 55.19 -5.29
N LEU A 903 0.29 54.35 -5.58
CA LEU A 903 0.14 52.89 -5.58
C LEU A 903 0.08 52.32 -4.15
N PRO A 904 -0.76 51.30 -3.89
CA PRO A 904 -0.67 50.50 -2.67
C PRO A 904 0.59 49.62 -2.73
N VAL A 905 1.63 50.01 -1.99
CA VAL A 905 2.89 49.26 -1.93
C VAL A 905 2.68 48.02 -1.05
N THR A 906 2.74 46.84 -1.68
CA THR A 906 2.58 45.54 -1.01
C THR A 906 3.81 44.67 -1.27
N SER A 907 4.06 43.72 -0.36
CA SER A 907 5.14 42.73 -0.46
C SER A 907 5.24 42.09 -1.85
N GLU A 908 4.12 41.53 -2.33
CA GLU A 908 4.02 40.86 -3.63
C GLU A 908 4.32 41.79 -4.82
N LEU A 909 3.83 43.04 -4.79
CA LEU A 909 4.16 44.03 -5.82
C LEU A 909 5.67 44.33 -5.84
N VAL A 910 6.29 44.44 -4.65
CA VAL A 910 7.72 44.75 -4.54
C VAL A 910 8.58 43.57 -4.99
N PHE A 911 8.25 42.34 -4.58
CA PHE A 911 8.93 41.12 -5.04
C PHE A 911 8.86 40.96 -6.56
N ARG A 912 7.67 41.14 -7.17
CA ARG A 912 7.50 41.03 -8.63
C ARG A 912 8.28 42.09 -9.41
N VAL A 913 8.29 43.34 -8.96
CA VAL A 913 9.11 44.38 -9.59
C VAL A 913 10.60 44.10 -9.40
N LEU A 914 11.07 43.67 -8.22
CA LEU A 914 12.47 43.27 -8.00
C LEU A 914 12.91 42.10 -8.89
N ARG A 915 12.02 41.15 -9.17
CA ARG A 915 12.26 40.08 -10.15
C ARG A 915 12.39 40.63 -11.57
N ALA A 916 11.54 41.58 -11.98
CA ALA A 916 11.58 42.23 -13.29
C ALA A 916 12.74 43.25 -13.47
N THR A 917 13.27 43.82 -12.38
CA THR A 917 14.47 44.66 -12.38
C THR A 917 15.75 43.87 -12.14
N SER A 918 15.71 42.54 -11.92
CA SER A 918 16.91 41.73 -11.59
C SER A 918 18.01 41.66 -12.66
N SER A 919 17.79 42.25 -13.84
CA SER A 919 18.82 42.54 -14.84
C SER A 919 19.64 43.82 -14.54
N SER A 920 19.27 44.59 -13.52
CA SER A 920 19.86 45.87 -13.13
C SER A 920 19.89 46.02 -11.60
N PRO A 921 21.06 45.90 -10.96
CA PRO A 921 21.22 46.09 -9.53
C PRO A 921 20.83 47.50 -9.06
N SER A 922 21.19 48.53 -9.84
CA SER A 922 20.90 49.93 -9.51
C SER A 922 19.40 50.24 -9.57
N ALA A 923 18.67 49.76 -10.58
CA ALA A 923 17.21 49.89 -10.62
C ALA A 923 16.55 49.17 -9.43
N SER A 924 17.00 47.95 -9.12
CA SER A 924 16.48 47.14 -8.01
C SER A 924 16.70 47.80 -6.63
N LEU A 925 17.91 48.31 -6.37
CA LEU A 925 18.26 49.01 -5.13
C LEU A 925 17.48 50.33 -4.97
N ARG A 926 17.36 51.14 -6.04
CA ARG A 926 16.59 52.40 -6.02
C ARG A 926 15.12 52.12 -5.71
N PHE A 927 14.53 51.15 -6.41
CA PHE A 927 13.13 50.77 -6.19
C PHE A 927 12.87 50.26 -4.78
N PHE A 928 13.72 49.36 -4.26
CA PHE A 928 13.59 48.87 -2.89
C PHE A 928 13.75 49.97 -1.85
N SER A 929 14.69 50.91 -2.07
CA SER A 929 14.93 52.03 -1.16
C SER A 929 13.76 53.03 -1.10
N TRP A 930 13.02 53.21 -2.20
CA TRP A 930 11.75 53.93 -2.21
C TRP A 930 10.64 53.11 -1.55
N ALA A 931 10.45 51.86 -1.97
CA ALA A 931 9.32 51.03 -1.55
C ALA A 931 9.25 50.85 -0.03
N ARG A 932 10.38 50.59 0.63
CA ARG A 932 10.49 50.40 2.10
C ARG A 932 10.07 51.61 2.96
N LEU A 933 9.76 52.76 2.34
CA LEU A 933 9.15 53.92 3.02
C LEU A 933 7.63 53.77 3.19
N HIS A 934 7.02 52.80 2.49
CA HIS A 934 5.57 52.61 2.37
C HIS A 934 5.07 51.25 2.85
N TYR A 935 5.96 50.28 3.08
CA TYR A 935 5.64 48.96 3.67
C TYR A 935 6.85 48.41 4.46
N SER A 936 6.64 47.39 5.29
CA SER A 936 7.71 46.64 5.96
C SER A 936 8.18 45.46 5.09
N PRO A 937 9.46 45.39 4.68
CA PRO A 937 10.01 44.25 3.94
C PRO A 937 9.97 42.94 4.70
N THR A 938 9.89 41.83 3.96
CA THR A 938 9.99 40.46 4.46
C THR A 938 11.32 39.83 4.00
N SER A 939 11.58 38.57 4.36
CA SER A 939 12.70 37.80 3.80
C SER A 939 12.61 37.64 2.27
N LEU A 940 11.41 37.63 1.67
CA LEU A 940 11.21 37.34 0.25
C LEU A 940 11.82 38.41 -0.67
N GLU A 941 11.58 39.69 -0.40
CA GLU A 941 12.13 40.80 -1.19
C GLU A 941 13.63 40.96 -0.95
N LEU A 942 14.05 40.76 0.31
CA LEU A 942 15.45 40.83 0.72
C LEU A 942 16.28 39.74 0.02
N GLU A 943 15.80 38.49 -0.01
CA GLU A 943 16.47 37.40 -0.72
C GLU A 943 16.47 37.56 -2.24
N GLN A 944 15.38 38.08 -2.83
CA GLN A 944 15.36 38.41 -4.26
C GLN A 944 16.37 39.51 -4.61
N LEU A 945 16.58 40.47 -3.72
CA LEU A 945 17.61 41.49 -3.85
C LEU A 945 19.02 40.89 -3.67
N LEU A 946 19.23 39.95 -2.75
CA LEU A 946 20.50 39.21 -2.61
C LEU A 946 20.84 38.39 -3.86
N LYS A 947 19.89 37.62 -4.39
CA LYS A 947 20.03 36.88 -5.66
C LYS A 947 20.38 37.82 -6.83
N THR A 948 19.86 39.04 -6.81
CA THR A 948 20.19 40.07 -7.81
C THR A 948 21.61 40.63 -7.60
N LEU A 949 22.04 40.90 -6.37
CA LEU A 949 23.38 41.44 -6.09
C LEU A 949 24.49 40.40 -6.35
N ALA A 950 24.26 39.13 -6.03
CA ALA A 950 25.19 38.02 -6.30
C ALA A 950 25.48 37.86 -7.80
N ARG A 951 24.42 37.75 -8.62
CA ARG A 951 24.50 37.57 -10.08
C ARG A 951 25.29 38.66 -10.81
N HIS A 952 25.28 39.89 -10.27
CA HIS A 952 25.98 41.04 -10.83
C HIS A 952 27.24 41.42 -10.03
N ARG A 953 27.81 40.48 -9.25
CA ARG A 953 29.08 40.64 -8.50
C ARG A 953 29.13 41.77 -7.47
N HIS A 954 27.99 42.33 -7.04
CA HIS A 954 27.91 43.38 -6.02
C HIS A 954 28.02 42.80 -4.60
N PHE A 955 29.04 41.98 -4.36
CA PHE A 955 29.21 41.20 -3.13
C PHE A 955 29.29 42.07 -1.87
N SER A 956 29.94 43.24 -1.92
CA SER A 956 30.01 44.16 -0.77
C SER A 956 28.63 44.68 -0.33
N SER A 957 27.79 45.08 -1.29
CA SER A 957 26.40 45.48 -1.04
C SER A 957 25.54 44.31 -0.57
N MET A 958 25.75 43.11 -1.13
CA MET A 958 25.09 41.87 -0.72
C MET A 958 25.40 41.52 0.74
N TRP A 959 26.67 41.55 1.15
CA TRP A 959 27.09 41.28 2.53
C TRP A 959 26.64 42.36 3.52
N SER A 960 26.58 43.63 3.10
CA SER A 960 25.95 44.69 3.90
C SER A 960 24.47 44.40 4.16
N LEU A 961 23.73 43.91 3.15
CA LEU A 961 22.33 43.54 3.28
C LEU A 961 22.14 42.29 4.16
N ILE A 962 22.95 41.24 3.98
CA ILE A 962 22.96 40.05 4.87
C ILE A 962 23.26 40.46 6.32
N THR A 963 24.19 41.40 6.53
CA THR A 963 24.52 41.89 7.87
C THR A 963 23.33 42.62 8.51
N GLN A 964 22.59 43.43 7.74
CA GLN A 964 21.36 44.09 8.21
C GLN A 964 20.22 43.10 8.49
N MET A 965 20.11 42.00 7.73
CA MET A 965 19.13 40.94 7.96
C MET A 965 19.40 40.13 9.25
N LEU A 966 20.66 39.89 9.56
CA LEU A 966 21.08 39.08 10.72
C LEU A 966 21.24 39.92 12.00
N ASN A 967 21.75 41.15 11.88
CA ASN A 967 22.09 42.05 12.98
C ASN A 967 21.46 43.45 12.75
N PRO A 968 20.14 43.63 12.99
CA PRO A 968 19.48 44.91 12.82
C PRO A 968 19.99 45.98 13.83
N PRO A 969 20.33 47.21 13.39
CA PRO A 969 21.08 48.16 14.21
C PRO A 969 20.26 48.98 15.23
N ASN A 970 20.13 48.43 16.44
CA ASN A 970 19.93 49.13 17.74
C ASN A 970 18.62 49.97 17.95
N PRO A 971 18.23 50.37 19.19
CA PRO A 971 16.86 50.15 19.63
C PRO A 971 16.11 51.45 20.00
N PHE A 972 16.22 52.50 19.18
CA PHE A 972 15.61 53.81 19.46
C PHE A 972 14.50 54.24 18.48
N ARG A 973 13.51 53.37 18.25
CA ARG A 973 12.15 53.78 17.83
C ARG A 973 11.08 52.98 18.58
N LYS A 974 10.44 53.62 19.57
CA LYS A 974 9.32 53.05 20.35
C LYS A 974 8.06 52.90 19.48
N THR A 975 7.89 51.77 18.79
CA THR A 975 6.60 51.43 18.16
C THR A 975 6.37 49.95 17.81
N ASN A 976 7.37 49.05 17.85
CA ASN A 976 7.18 47.65 17.47
C ASN A 976 8.00 46.70 18.38
N PRO A 977 7.41 45.72 19.09
CA PRO A 977 8.05 45.03 20.21
C PRO A 977 8.78 43.72 19.85
N ASN A 978 9.31 43.57 18.62
CA ASN A 978 10.14 42.41 18.25
C ASN A 978 11.17 42.76 17.15
N PRO A 979 12.49 42.67 17.42
CA PRO A 979 13.52 42.75 16.38
C PRO A 979 13.62 41.41 15.64
N GLN A 980 12.83 41.23 14.57
CA GLN A 980 12.93 40.05 13.72
C GLN A 980 14.32 39.99 13.05
N SER A 981 15.09 38.93 13.35
CA SER A 981 16.22 38.54 12.51
C SER A 981 15.70 37.67 11.37
N PHE A 982 16.09 37.99 10.14
CA PHE A 982 15.63 37.26 8.96
C PHE A 982 16.56 36.07 8.67
N SER A 983 15.98 34.88 8.58
CA SER A 983 16.67 33.69 8.06
C SER A 983 16.84 33.78 6.54
N LEU A 984 17.95 33.22 6.05
CA LEU A 984 18.19 32.99 4.62
C LEU A 984 17.78 31.55 4.25
N SER A 985 17.06 31.38 3.15
CA SER A 985 16.68 30.07 2.60
C SER A 985 17.89 29.27 2.07
N PRO A 986 17.84 27.92 2.10
CA PRO A 986 18.85 27.06 1.46
C PRO A 986 19.06 27.42 -0.02
N GLU A 987 18.00 27.72 -0.76
CA GLU A 987 18.03 28.04 -2.19
C GLU A 987 18.76 29.35 -2.46
N THR A 988 18.61 30.35 -1.59
CA THR A 988 19.39 31.60 -1.69
C THR A 988 20.86 31.39 -1.34
N VAL A 989 21.17 30.56 -0.33
CA VAL A 989 22.56 30.22 0.01
C VAL A 989 23.23 29.44 -1.13
N CYS A 990 22.57 28.42 -1.69
CA CYS A 990 23.09 27.65 -2.82
C CYS A 990 23.27 28.53 -4.06
N PHE A 991 22.30 29.40 -4.39
CA PHE A 991 22.41 30.32 -5.51
C PHE A 991 23.62 31.28 -5.35
N ILE A 992 23.85 31.82 -4.15
CA ILE A 992 25.03 32.68 -3.90
C ILE A 992 26.33 31.88 -4.13
N ILE A 993 26.42 30.65 -3.63
CA ILE A 993 27.60 29.78 -3.79
C ILE A 993 27.84 29.44 -5.27
N GLU A 994 26.78 29.16 -6.05
CA GLU A 994 26.90 28.94 -7.49
C GLU A 994 27.49 30.17 -8.22
N GLU A 995 27.03 31.39 -7.93
CA GLU A 995 27.55 32.60 -8.59
C GLU A 995 28.98 32.94 -8.16
N TYR A 996 29.39 32.59 -6.93
CA TYR A 996 30.81 32.63 -6.52
C TYR A 996 31.66 31.60 -7.29
N GLY A 997 31.15 30.36 -7.44
CA GLY A 997 31.81 29.28 -8.18
C GLY A 997 31.98 29.59 -9.68
N LYS A 998 30.91 30.07 -10.34
CA LYS A 998 30.90 30.54 -11.74
C LYS A 998 31.88 31.69 -12.02
N HIS A 999 32.51 32.26 -10.98
CA HIS A 999 33.45 33.37 -11.08
C HIS A 999 34.83 33.05 -10.46
N GLY A 1000 35.10 31.79 -10.10
CA GLY A 1000 36.39 31.35 -9.56
C GLY A 1000 36.71 31.87 -8.15
N LEU A 1001 35.75 32.49 -7.47
CA LEU A 1001 35.92 33.11 -6.14
C LEU A 1001 35.54 32.15 -5.00
N ILE A 1002 35.69 30.84 -5.22
CA ILE A 1002 35.24 29.81 -4.28
C ILE A 1002 35.96 29.90 -2.93
N ASP A 1003 37.26 30.23 -2.92
CA ASP A 1003 38.03 30.38 -1.68
C ASP A 1003 37.45 31.48 -0.78
N HIS A 1004 37.16 32.65 -1.35
CA HIS A 1004 36.50 33.74 -0.60
C HIS A 1004 35.11 33.34 -0.10
N SER A 1005 34.35 32.55 -0.86
CA SER A 1005 33.06 32.00 -0.41
C SER A 1005 33.23 31.04 0.77
N VAL A 1006 34.22 30.14 0.68
CA VAL A 1006 34.53 29.15 1.73
C VAL A 1006 35.06 29.85 2.99
N GLU A 1007 35.88 30.89 2.88
CA GLU A 1007 36.33 31.72 4.01
C GLU A 1007 35.17 32.48 4.67
N LEU A 1008 34.31 33.16 3.89
CA LEU A 1008 33.13 33.87 4.38
C LEU A 1008 32.11 32.97 5.10
N PHE A 1009 32.06 31.68 4.75
CA PHE A 1009 31.24 30.68 5.44
C PHE A 1009 32.04 29.79 6.42
N HIS A 1010 33.29 30.13 6.75
CA HIS A 1010 34.19 29.44 7.70
C HIS A 1010 34.42 27.95 7.41
N GLY A 1011 34.49 27.57 6.14
CA GLY A 1011 34.72 26.20 5.68
C GLY A 1011 33.43 25.46 5.34
N ALA A 1012 33.42 24.70 4.24
CA ALA A 1012 32.24 23.96 3.78
C ALA A 1012 31.68 22.98 4.83
N TYR A 1013 32.55 22.35 5.63
CA TYR A 1013 32.14 21.55 6.80
C TYR A 1013 31.35 22.38 7.83
N ALA A 1014 31.80 23.60 8.14
CA ALA A 1014 31.14 24.48 9.09
C ALA A 1014 29.80 24.99 8.55
N LEU A 1015 29.71 25.27 7.25
CA LEU A 1015 28.47 25.61 6.54
C LEU A 1015 27.44 24.49 6.66
N VAL A 1016 27.77 23.25 6.28
CA VAL A 1016 26.85 22.10 6.39
C VAL A 1016 26.44 21.88 7.86
N ARG A 1017 27.40 21.91 8.79
CA ARG A 1017 27.12 21.81 10.24
C ARG A 1017 26.26 22.99 10.76
N ARG A 1018 26.19 24.13 10.06
CA ARG A 1018 25.34 25.28 10.41
C ARG A 1018 23.95 25.19 9.78
N MET A 1019 23.81 24.56 8.61
CA MET A 1019 22.52 24.17 8.03
C MET A 1019 21.81 23.16 8.96
N ILE A 1020 22.50 22.07 9.32
CA ILE A 1020 21.94 21.02 10.18
C ILE A 1020 21.55 21.57 11.56
N ARG A 1021 22.37 22.44 12.17
CA ARG A 1021 22.04 23.14 13.44
C ARG A 1021 20.90 24.17 13.33
N LYS A 1022 20.41 24.46 12.12
CA LYS A 1022 19.19 25.25 11.87
C LYS A 1022 17.99 24.38 11.42
N GLY A 1023 18.08 23.06 11.55
CA GLY A 1023 17.02 22.13 11.14
C GLY A 1023 16.95 21.88 9.63
N LEU A 1024 17.96 22.29 8.87
CA LEU A 1024 18.01 22.12 7.41
C LEU A 1024 18.81 20.85 7.06
N VAL A 1025 18.19 19.92 6.33
CA VAL A 1025 18.83 18.67 5.88
C VAL A 1025 19.51 18.90 4.51
N PRO A 1026 20.84 18.73 4.38
CA PRO A 1026 21.54 18.83 3.10
C PRO A 1026 21.24 17.62 2.20
N ASP A 1027 20.97 17.86 0.92
CA ASP A 1027 20.59 16.86 -0.08
C ASP A 1027 21.72 16.59 -1.12
N LYS A 1028 21.50 15.67 -2.08
CA LYS A 1028 22.49 15.40 -3.17
C LYS A 1028 22.90 16.70 -3.87
N LYS A 1029 21.97 17.62 -4.12
CA LYS A 1029 22.24 18.88 -4.82
C LYS A 1029 23.15 19.79 -4.00
N THR A 1030 22.93 19.92 -2.69
CA THR A 1030 23.79 20.71 -1.78
C THR A 1030 25.25 20.23 -1.81
N TYR A 1031 25.47 18.91 -1.80
CA TYR A 1031 26.82 18.34 -1.92
C TYR A 1031 27.40 18.52 -3.34
N SER A 1032 26.59 18.25 -4.37
CA SER A 1032 27.00 18.36 -5.78
C SER A 1032 27.43 19.78 -6.14
N VAL A 1033 26.71 20.83 -5.70
CA VAL A 1033 27.08 22.24 -5.96
C VAL A 1033 28.49 22.56 -5.44
N LEU A 1034 28.84 22.11 -4.23
CA LEU A 1034 30.17 22.34 -3.66
C LEU A 1034 31.25 21.56 -4.43
N VAL A 1035 31.04 20.25 -4.67
CA VAL A 1035 32.00 19.39 -5.39
C VAL A 1035 32.21 19.88 -6.82
N ASN A 1036 31.14 20.18 -7.56
CA ASN A 1036 31.21 20.72 -8.93
C ASN A 1036 31.97 22.05 -8.98
N ALA A 1037 31.77 22.95 -8.01
CA ALA A 1037 32.41 24.25 -8.00
C ALA A 1037 33.92 24.19 -7.67
N TRP A 1038 34.36 23.26 -6.81
CA TRP A 1038 35.79 22.97 -6.65
C TRP A 1038 36.37 22.28 -7.90
N CYS A 1039 35.67 21.31 -8.49
CA CYS A 1039 36.12 20.65 -9.72
C CYS A 1039 36.30 21.66 -10.87
N SER A 1040 35.32 22.56 -11.05
CA SER A 1040 35.38 23.66 -12.03
C SER A 1040 36.48 24.70 -11.73
N SER A 1041 37.01 24.71 -10.49
CA SER A 1041 38.15 25.54 -10.08
C SER A 1041 39.49 24.78 -10.11
N GLY A 1042 39.52 23.53 -10.60
CA GLY A 1042 40.70 22.66 -10.59
C GLY A 1042 41.09 22.08 -9.22
N LYS A 1043 40.29 22.32 -8.17
CA LYS A 1043 40.59 22.04 -6.75
C LYS A 1043 40.17 20.63 -6.33
N LEU A 1044 40.73 19.63 -7.02
CA LEU A 1044 40.36 18.22 -6.89
C LEU A 1044 40.82 17.57 -5.57
N LYS A 1045 41.81 18.16 -4.89
CA LYS A 1045 42.29 17.70 -3.60
C LYS A 1045 41.31 18.11 -2.50
N GLU A 1046 40.93 19.39 -2.50
CA GLU A 1046 40.02 20.02 -1.56
C GLU A 1046 38.60 19.42 -1.65
N ALA A 1047 38.11 19.14 -2.86
CA ALA A 1047 36.85 18.44 -3.08
C ALA A 1047 36.84 17.02 -2.47
N ARG A 1048 37.98 16.32 -2.50
CA ARG A 1048 38.14 14.98 -1.91
C ARG A 1048 38.26 15.03 -0.39
N GLU A 1049 39.13 15.91 0.13
CA GLU A 1049 39.33 16.09 1.57
C GLU A 1049 38.03 16.51 2.27
N PHE A 1050 37.18 17.31 1.64
CA PHE A 1050 35.84 17.63 2.13
C PHE A 1050 34.94 16.38 2.27
N LEU A 1051 34.88 15.53 1.25
CA LEU A 1051 34.04 14.32 1.26
C LEU A 1051 34.55 13.27 2.26
N GLU A 1052 35.87 13.11 2.37
CA GLU A 1052 36.50 12.24 3.36
C GLU A 1052 36.28 12.76 4.80
N GLU A 1053 36.37 14.08 5.03
CA GLU A 1053 36.11 14.68 6.34
C GLU A 1053 34.62 14.57 6.76
N MET A 1054 33.68 14.75 5.82
CA MET A 1054 32.24 14.59 6.08
C MET A 1054 31.91 13.16 6.54
N SER A 1055 32.39 12.15 5.80
CA SER A 1055 32.22 10.74 6.15
C SER A 1055 32.82 10.40 7.52
N ARG A 1056 34.06 10.84 7.79
CA ARG A 1056 34.76 10.62 9.07
C ARG A 1056 34.02 11.22 10.29
N LYS A 1057 33.16 12.22 10.07
CA LYS A 1057 32.36 12.89 11.12
C LYS A 1057 30.90 12.44 11.16
N GLY A 1058 30.56 11.31 10.52
CA GLY A 1058 29.23 10.69 10.56
C GLY A 1058 28.21 11.27 9.58
N PHE A 1059 28.62 12.18 8.69
CA PHE A 1059 27.75 12.73 7.65
C PHE A 1059 27.96 11.97 6.34
N ASN A 1060 27.24 10.85 6.19
CA ASN A 1060 27.19 10.13 4.92
C ASN A 1060 26.34 10.93 3.91
N PRO A 1061 26.90 11.44 2.80
CA PRO A 1061 26.08 12.00 1.73
C PRO A 1061 25.19 10.91 1.10
N PRO A 1062 24.02 11.26 0.52
CA PRO A 1062 23.05 10.30 0.02
C PRO A 1062 23.49 9.50 -1.23
N VAL A 1063 24.69 9.78 -1.76
CA VAL A 1063 25.35 9.04 -2.84
C VAL A 1063 26.80 8.82 -2.42
N ARG A 1064 27.44 7.72 -2.86
CA ARG A 1064 28.85 7.46 -2.54
C ARG A 1064 29.68 8.65 -3.03
N GLY A 1065 30.54 9.22 -2.19
CA GLY A 1065 31.27 10.45 -2.53
C GLY A 1065 32.13 10.37 -3.80
N ARG A 1066 32.45 9.15 -4.26
CA ARG A 1066 33.15 8.89 -5.52
C ARG A 1066 32.30 9.20 -6.75
N ASP A 1067 31.01 8.89 -6.72
CA ASP A 1067 30.07 9.20 -7.82
C ASP A 1067 29.94 10.72 -8.00
N LEU A 1068 29.80 11.47 -6.90
CA LEU A 1068 29.79 12.95 -6.90
C LEU A 1068 31.09 13.56 -7.47
N LEU A 1069 32.24 12.92 -7.24
CA LEU A 1069 33.51 13.33 -7.86
C LEU A 1069 33.56 13.01 -9.36
N VAL A 1070 33.00 11.88 -9.80
CA VAL A 1070 32.90 11.56 -11.24
C VAL A 1070 31.95 12.53 -11.95
N GLU A 1071 30.74 12.77 -11.40
CA GLU A 1071 29.81 13.81 -11.89
C GLU A 1071 30.50 15.19 -11.97
N GLY A 1072 31.21 15.60 -10.91
CA GLY A 1072 31.90 16.89 -10.86
C GLY A 1072 33.06 17.01 -11.85
N LEU A 1073 33.83 15.94 -12.07
CA LEU A 1073 34.91 15.90 -13.05
C LEU A 1073 34.40 15.94 -14.49
N LEU A 1074 33.31 15.22 -14.79
CA LEU A 1074 32.63 15.27 -16.09
C LEU A 1074 32.08 16.66 -16.39
N ASN A 1075 31.35 17.26 -15.43
CA ASN A 1075 30.80 18.62 -15.57
C ASN A 1075 31.87 19.71 -15.73
N ALA A 1076 33.07 19.50 -15.16
CA ALA A 1076 34.21 20.40 -15.29
C ALA A 1076 35.12 20.10 -16.51
N GLY A 1077 34.81 19.07 -17.32
CA GLY A 1077 35.57 18.71 -18.52
C GLY A 1077 36.87 17.92 -18.29
N TYR A 1078 37.13 17.46 -17.06
CA TYR A 1078 38.35 16.71 -16.70
C TYR A 1078 38.20 15.19 -16.97
N PHE A 1079 37.96 14.85 -18.24
CA PHE A 1079 37.56 13.50 -18.67
C PHE A 1079 38.55 12.38 -18.30
N GLU A 1080 39.87 12.61 -18.44
CA GLU A 1080 40.90 11.64 -18.02
C GLU A 1080 40.83 11.32 -16.52
N SER A 1081 40.68 12.35 -15.68
CA SER A 1081 40.57 12.20 -14.23
C SER A 1081 39.28 11.48 -13.82
N ALA A 1082 38.20 11.61 -14.61
CA ALA A 1082 36.99 10.81 -14.43
C ALA A 1082 37.23 9.33 -14.80
N LYS A 1083 37.89 9.04 -15.93
CA LYS A 1083 38.25 7.68 -16.37
C LYS A 1083 39.10 6.96 -15.31
N ASP A 1084 40.11 7.63 -14.76
CA ASP A 1084 40.96 7.05 -13.71
C ASP A 1084 40.23 6.89 -12.36
N MET A 1085 39.26 7.75 -12.03
CA MET A 1085 38.42 7.54 -10.85
C MET A 1085 37.56 6.28 -10.99
N VAL A 1086 36.91 6.05 -12.15
CA VAL A 1086 36.09 4.85 -12.36
C VAL A 1086 36.97 3.59 -12.45
N ARG A 1087 38.13 3.63 -13.11
CA ARG A 1087 39.14 2.55 -13.06
C ARG A 1087 39.53 2.18 -11.63
N LYS A 1088 39.77 3.19 -10.78
CA LYS A 1088 40.09 3.00 -9.36
C LYS A 1088 38.91 2.40 -8.58
N MET A 1089 37.69 2.85 -8.84
CA MET A 1089 36.47 2.30 -8.24
C MET A 1089 36.34 0.80 -8.53
N ILE A 1090 36.43 0.40 -9.81
CA ILE A 1090 36.37 -1.00 -10.24
C ILE A 1090 37.49 -1.83 -9.59
N LYS A 1091 38.73 -1.34 -9.59
CA LYS A 1091 39.89 -2.04 -8.98
C LYS A 1091 39.72 -2.26 -7.46
N GLU A 1092 38.98 -1.39 -6.77
CA GLU A 1092 38.67 -1.50 -5.35
C GLU A 1092 37.35 -2.24 -5.07
N GLY A 1093 36.77 -2.91 -6.07
CA GLY A 1093 35.53 -3.68 -5.92
C GLY A 1093 34.27 -2.83 -5.76
N THR A 1094 34.30 -1.56 -6.17
CA THR A 1094 33.18 -0.61 -6.06
C THR A 1094 32.65 -0.22 -7.43
N VAL A 1095 31.34 -0.41 -7.66
CA VAL A 1095 30.66 0.03 -8.89
C VAL A 1095 30.14 1.47 -8.75
N PRO A 1096 30.07 2.24 -9.84
CA PRO A 1096 29.36 3.52 -9.88
C PRO A 1096 27.84 3.31 -9.80
N ASP A 1097 27.08 4.39 -9.53
CA ASP A 1097 25.62 4.37 -9.75
C ASP A 1097 25.25 4.41 -11.25
N VAL A 1098 24.02 4.02 -11.60
CA VAL A 1098 23.59 3.87 -13.02
C VAL A 1098 23.57 5.22 -13.76
N ALA A 1099 23.27 6.32 -13.07
CA ALA A 1099 23.27 7.65 -13.68
C ALA A 1099 24.71 8.11 -13.99
N THR A 1100 25.62 7.90 -13.04
CA THR A 1100 27.06 8.18 -13.15
C THR A 1100 27.68 7.33 -14.26
N PHE A 1101 27.33 6.03 -14.33
CA PHE A 1101 27.76 5.14 -15.41
C PHE A 1101 27.25 5.62 -16.77
N ASN A 1102 25.96 5.95 -16.91
CA ASN A 1102 25.40 6.41 -18.18
C ASN A 1102 26.03 7.74 -18.64
N ALA A 1103 26.23 8.70 -17.74
CA ALA A 1103 26.91 9.96 -18.06
C ALA A 1103 28.39 9.76 -18.45
N MET A 1104 29.07 8.81 -17.78
CA MET A 1104 30.45 8.43 -18.10
C MET A 1104 30.54 7.78 -19.49
N VAL A 1105 29.70 6.79 -19.77
CA VAL A 1105 29.62 6.10 -21.07
C VAL A 1105 29.25 7.09 -22.18
N GLU A 1106 28.24 7.95 -22.00
CA GLU A 1106 27.86 8.93 -23.02
C GLU A 1106 29.03 9.88 -23.36
N THR A 1107 29.84 10.24 -22.36
CA THR A 1107 31.02 11.10 -22.55
C THR A 1107 32.16 10.38 -23.27
N VAL A 1108 32.47 9.14 -22.90
CA VAL A 1108 33.54 8.33 -23.53
C VAL A 1108 33.14 7.89 -24.95
N CYS A 1109 31.86 7.59 -25.19
CA CYS A 1109 31.33 7.37 -26.53
C CYS A 1109 31.46 8.63 -27.42
N LYS A 1110 31.39 9.84 -26.85
CA LYS A 1110 31.65 11.11 -27.56
C LYS A 1110 33.14 11.39 -27.80
N SER A 1111 34.05 10.86 -26.97
CA SER A 1111 35.50 10.92 -27.25
C SER A 1111 35.98 9.86 -28.25
N GLY A 1112 35.14 8.87 -28.57
CA GLY A 1112 35.44 7.80 -29.53
C GLY A 1112 36.21 6.61 -28.93
N GLU A 1113 36.46 6.60 -27.61
CA GLU A 1113 37.25 5.57 -26.92
C GLU A 1113 36.41 4.31 -26.61
N VAL A 1114 35.85 3.70 -27.65
CA VAL A 1114 34.86 2.62 -27.51
C VAL A 1114 35.42 1.37 -26.81
N GLU A 1115 36.71 1.05 -26.96
CA GLU A 1115 37.38 0.01 -26.17
C GLU A 1115 37.19 0.22 -24.66
N PHE A 1116 37.40 1.45 -24.17
CA PHE A 1116 37.27 1.75 -22.75
C PHE A 1116 35.80 1.67 -22.28
N CYS A 1117 34.82 2.01 -23.13
CA CYS A 1117 33.41 1.79 -22.80
C CYS A 1117 33.08 0.29 -22.63
N VAL A 1118 33.61 -0.57 -23.49
CA VAL A 1118 33.36 -2.03 -23.45
C VAL A 1118 34.06 -2.67 -22.24
N ASP A 1119 35.34 -2.33 -22.01
CA ASP A 1119 36.08 -2.78 -20.83
C ASP A 1119 35.43 -2.31 -19.52
N MET A 1120 34.99 -1.06 -19.47
CA MET A 1120 34.30 -0.50 -18.30
C MET A 1120 32.95 -1.16 -18.07
N TYR A 1121 32.16 -1.45 -19.12
CA TYR A 1121 30.90 -2.19 -19.03
C TYR A 1121 31.10 -3.57 -18.41
N TYR A 1122 32.00 -4.40 -18.98
CA TYR A 1122 32.26 -5.74 -18.44
C TYR A 1122 32.88 -5.66 -17.03
N GLY A 1123 33.75 -4.68 -16.78
CA GLY A 1123 34.37 -4.42 -15.48
C GLY A 1123 33.37 -4.11 -14.36
N VAL A 1124 32.31 -3.33 -14.62
CA VAL A 1124 31.26 -3.08 -13.62
C VAL A 1124 30.27 -4.25 -13.51
N CYS A 1125 29.90 -4.89 -14.63
CA CYS A 1125 28.95 -6.01 -14.61
C CYS A 1125 29.49 -7.21 -13.83
N ASN A 1126 30.80 -7.51 -13.96
CA ASN A 1126 31.49 -8.54 -13.17
C ASN A 1126 31.50 -8.27 -11.65
N LEU A 1127 31.21 -7.03 -11.22
CA LEU A 1127 31.06 -6.62 -9.82
C LEU A 1127 29.58 -6.49 -9.39
N GLY A 1128 28.64 -7.00 -10.19
CA GLY A 1128 27.21 -7.00 -9.88
C GLY A 1128 26.46 -5.70 -10.24
N PHE A 1129 27.04 -4.83 -11.08
CA PHE A 1129 26.29 -3.74 -11.69
C PHE A 1129 25.23 -4.28 -12.66
N VAL A 1130 24.02 -3.74 -12.59
CA VAL A 1130 22.92 -4.05 -13.53
C VAL A 1130 22.68 -2.81 -14.41
N PRO A 1131 23.02 -2.86 -15.71
CA PRO A 1131 22.76 -1.77 -16.64
C PRO A 1131 21.27 -1.54 -16.86
N ASP A 1132 20.88 -0.34 -17.27
CA ASP A 1132 19.50 -0.03 -17.64
C ASP A 1132 19.30 0.06 -19.16
N VAL A 1133 18.04 0.21 -19.59
CA VAL A 1133 17.68 0.39 -21.01
C VAL A 1133 18.42 1.57 -21.63
N ASN A 1134 18.79 2.60 -20.86
CA ASN A 1134 19.55 3.74 -21.37
C ASN A 1134 21.04 3.42 -21.52
N SER A 1135 21.64 2.63 -20.62
CA SER A 1135 22.99 2.07 -20.79
C SER A 1135 23.14 1.37 -22.14
N TYR A 1136 22.20 0.46 -22.46
CA TYR A 1136 22.22 -0.29 -23.72
C TYR A 1136 21.94 0.59 -24.95
N LYS A 1137 21.06 1.59 -24.84
CA LYS A 1137 20.82 2.59 -25.91
C LYS A 1137 22.03 3.45 -26.24
N ILE A 1138 22.93 3.70 -25.28
CA ILE A 1138 24.17 4.46 -25.53
C ILE A 1138 25.26 3.51 -26.07
N LEU A 1139 25.44 2.34 -25.44
CA LEU A 1139 26.51 1.41 -25.77
C LEU A 1139 26.33 0.76 -27.16
N ILE A 1140 25.16 0.21 -27.48
CA ILE A 1140 24.98 -0.60 -28.70
C ILE A 1140 25.24 0.23 -29.98
N PRO A 1141 24.70 1.45 -30.15
CA PRO A 1141 25.02 2.29 -31.31
C PRO A 1141 26.48 2.73 -31.37
N ALA A 1142 27.12 3.02 -30.23
CA ALA A 1142 28.53 3.44 -30.21
C ALA A 1142 29.48 2.28 -30.58
N VAL A 1143 29.22 1.08 -30.06
CA VAL A 1143 29.98 -0.14 -30.39
C VAL A 1143 29.75 -0.55 -31.84
N SER A 1144 28.52 -0.39 -32.35
CA SER A 1144 28.20 -0.60 -33.77
C SER A 1144 28.90 0.42 -34.69
N LYS A 1145 28.93 1.71 -34.34
CA LYS A 1145 29.59 2.76 -35.15
C LYS A 1145 31.13 2.67 -35.10
N ALA A 1146 31.70 1.96 -34.14
CA ALA A 1146 33.12 1.54 -34.13
C ALA A 1146 33.39 0.24 -34.91
N GLY A 1147 32.40 -0.33 -35.60
CA GLY A 1147 32.54 -1.56 -36.39
C GLY A 1147 32.64 -2.86 -35.59
N ARG A 1148 32.51 -2.83 -34.26
CA ARG A 1148 32.58 -4.01 -33.38
C ARG A 1148 31.23 -4.73 -33.28
N ILE A 1149 30.73 -5.17 -34.44
CA ILE A 1149 29.39 -5.75 -34.60
C ILE A 1149 29.15 -6.93 -33.64
N ASP A 1150 30.13 -7.82 -33.44
CA ASP A 1150 30.02 -8.97 -32.53
C ASP A 1150 29.84 -8.58 -31.05
N GLU A 1151 30.39 -7.45 -30.60
CA GLU A 1151 30.16 -6.94 -29.25
C GLU A 1151 28.83 -6.20 -29.13
N ALA A 1152 28.41 -5.47 -30.18
CA ALA A 1152 27.06 -4.90 -30.24
C ALA A 1152 25.99 -6.00 -30.16
N PHE A 1153 26.26 -7.17 -30.75
CA PHE A 1153 25.43 -8.37 -30.61
C PHE A 1153 25.39 -8.93 -29.20
N LYS A 1154 26.54 -9.11 -28.54
CA LYS A 1154 26.58 -9.57 -27.14
C LYS A 1154 25.83 -8.62 -26.23
N LEU A 1155 26.01 -7.31 -26.40
CA LEU A 1155 25.29 -6.28 -25.65
C LEU A 1155 23.77 -6.32 -25.89
N LEU A 1156 23.32 -6.57 -27.11
CA LEU A 1156 21.90 -6.74 -27.43
C LEU A 1156 21.32 -8.02 -26.81
N ASN A 1157 22.04 -9.14 -26.88
CA ASN A 1157 21.61 -10.40 -26.26
C ASN A 1157 21.56 -10.29 -24.73
N ASN A 1158 22.57 -9.68 -24.11
CA ASN A 1158 22.58 -9.37 -22.68
C ASN A 1158 21.37 -8.51 -22.26
N ALA A 1159 20.99 -7.53 -23.08
CA ALA A 1159 19.80 -6.71 -22.83
C ALA A 1159 18.49 -7.53 -22.93
N ILE A 1160 18.39 -8.45 -23.89
CA ILE A 1160 17.23 -9.34 -24.06
C ILE A 1160 17.14 -10.34 -22.90
N GLU A 1161 18.26 -10.93 -22.47
CA GLU A 1161 18.34 -11.82 -21.30
C GLU A 1161 18.02 -11.07 -19.99
N ALA A 1162 18.39 -9.78 -19.88
CA ALA A 1162 17.95 -8.88 -18.82
C ALA A 1162 16.47 -8.42 -18.95
N GLY A 1163 15.71 -8.97 -19.91
CA GLY A 1163 14.28 -8.72 -20.09
C GLY A 1163 13.92 -7.43 -20.85
N HIS A 1164 14.89 -6.75 -21.46
CA HIS A 1164 14.64 -5.54 -22.23
C HIS A 1164 14.18 -5.86 -23.66
N ARG A 1165 13.09 -5.24 -24.12
CA ARG A 1165 12.60 -5.40 -25.50
C ARG A 1165 13.56 -4.72 -26.48
N PRO A 1166 13.82 -5.30 -27.67
CA PRO A 1166 14.59 -4.64 -28.73
C PRO A 1166 13.99 -3.27 -29.06
N PHE A 1167 14.82 -2.23 -28.99
CA PHE A 1167 14.41 -0.84 -29.20
C PHE A 1167 14.96 -0.31 -30.54
N PRO A 1168 14.17 0.49 -31.29
CA PRO A 1168 14.70 1.16 -32.48
C PRO A 1168 15.74 2.21 -32.06
N SER A 1169 16.83 2.30 -32.83
CA SER A 1169 17.82 3.38 -32.69
C SER A 1169 17.15 4.72 -33.05
N GLN A 1170 16.94 5.58 -32.04
CA GLN A 1170 16.47 6.93 -32.31
C GLN A 1170 17.60 7.77 -32.91
N GLY A 1171 17.45 8.18 -34.16
CA GLY A 1171 18.25 9.26 -34.72
C GLY A 1171 17.94 10.55 -33.96
N SER A 1172 18.92 11.05 -33.20
CA SER A 1172 18.77 12.25 -32.39
C SER A 1172 18.76 13.51 -33.26
N SER A 1173 17.84 14.43 -32.98
CA SER A 1173 17.63 15.62 -33.79
C SER A 1173 18.61 16.76 -33.43
N SER A 1174 19.79 16.79 -34.05
CA SER A 1174 20.75 17.90 -33.94
C SER A 1174 20.89 18.68 -35.26
N LYS A 1175 20.27 19.87 -35.33
CA LYS A 1175 20.43 20.79 -36.48
C LYS A 1175 21.72 21.63 -36.37
N SER A 1176 22.85 21.11 -36.85
CA SER A 1176 24.00 21.98 -37.21
C SER A 1176 25.06 21.28 -38.08
N ALA A 1177 25.35 21.88 -39.25
CA ALA A 1177 26.65 21.90 -39.93
C ALA A 1177 27.36 20.59 -40.36
N GLY A 1178 26.77 19.88 -41.34
CA GLY A 1178 27.49 19.40 -42.53
C GLY A 1178 28.46 18.20 -42.45
N VAL A 1179 28.90 17.78 -43.64
CA VAL A 1179 29.83 16.66 -43.94
C VAL A 1179 29.21 15.24 -43.79
N TYR A 1180 29.26 14.51 -44.90
CA TYR A 1180 28.85 13.12 -45.16
C TYR A 1180 28.64 12.17 -43.98
N ASP A 1181 27.42 11.66 -43.83
CA ASP A 1181 27.12 10.41 -43.10
C ASP A 1181 26.91 9.29 -44.14
N VAL A 1182 27.75 8.26 -44.09
CA VAL A 1182 27.66 7.04 -44.91
C VAL A 1182 27.76 5.87 -43.95
N ASP A 1183 26.65 5.18 -43.67
CA ASP A 1183 26.68 3.95 -42.87
C ASP A 1183 25.33 3.19 -42.88
N HIS A 1184 25.37 1.97 -42.32
CA HIS A 1184 24.24 1.04 -42.04
C HIS A 1184 23.81 0.07 -43.15
N ASN A 1185 24.59 -1.00 -43.26
CA ASN A 1185 24.33 -2.30 -43.87
C ASN A 1185 25.08 -3.33 -42.96
N VAL A 1186 24.67 -4.57 -42.68
CA VAL A 1186 23.68 -5.48 -43.28
C VAL A 1186 22.99 -6.31 -42.17
N TRP A 1187 21.78 -6.80 -42.41
CA TRP A 1187 21.23 -8.01 -41.77
C TRP A 1187 20.73 -8.98 -42.84
N THR A 1188 20.94 -10.28 -42.67
CA THR A 1188 20.55 -11.31 -43.65
C THR A 1188 19.19 -11.92 -43.32
N GLY A 1189 18.17 -11.63 -44.13
CA GLY A 1189 16.76 -12.02 -43.87
C GLY A 1189 16.43 -13.52 -43.78
N ARG A 1190 17.43 -14.41 -43.89
CA ARG A 1190 17.28 -15.86 -43.68
C ARG A 1190 16.99 -16.16 -42.20
N GLU A 1191 17.75 -15.56 -41.30
CA GLU A 1191 17.72 -15.83 -39.85
C GLU A 1191 16.45 -15.31 -39.18
N MET A 1192 15.99 -14.11 -39.56
CA MET A 1192 14.73 -13.53 -39.07
C MET A 1192 13.50 -14.40 -39.39
N THR A 1193 13.56 -15.16 -40.48
CA THR A 1193 12.47 -16.05 -40.91
C THR A 1193 12.38 -17.30 -40.02
N GLU A 1194 13.52 -17.84 -39.56
CA GLU A 1194 13.56 -18.99 -38.64
C GLU A 1194 13.10 -18.62 -37.22
N MET A 1195 13.24 -17.34 -36.82
CA MET A 1195 12.71 -16.81 -35.56
C MET A 1195 11.22 -16.40 -35.64
N GLY A 1196 10.52 -16.67 -36.75
CA GLY A 1196 9.09 -16.41 -36.90
C GLY A 1196 8.69 -14.93 -36.97
N LEU A 1197 9.63 -14.03 -37.26
CA LEU A 1197 9.38 -12.60 -37.36
C LEU A 1197 8.81 -12.24 -38.73
N VAL A 1198 7.73 -11.44 -38.75
CA VAL A 1198 7.08 -10.99 -40.00
C VAL A 1198 7.85 -9.80 -40.58
N PRO A 1199 8.32 -9.85 -41.85
CA PRO A 1199 8.98 -8.72 -42.49
C PRO A 1199 8.03 -7.51 -42.64
N ILE A 1200 8.48 -6.34 -42.21
CA ILE A 1200 7.80 -5.06 -42.51
C ILE A 1200 8.29 -4.61 -43.90
N SER A 1201 7.38 -4.36 -44.86
CA SER A 1201 7.74 -4.20 -46.28
C SER A 1201 8.79 -3.12 -46.57
N ARG A 1202 8.84 -2.03 -45.78
CA ARG A 1202 9.90 -1.00 -45.86
C ARG A 1202 11.34 -1.56 -45.84
N CYS A 1203 11.56 -2.73 -45.24
CA CYS A 1203 12.87 -3.37 -45.23
C CYS A 1203 13.33 -3.84 -46.62
N PHE A 1204 12.41 -4.17 -47.53
CA PHE A 1204 12.77 -4.54 -48.91
C PHE A 1204 13.17 -3.32 -49.74
N ASP A 1205 12.36 -2.25 -49.73
CA ASP A 1205 12.70 -0.98 -50.40
C ASP A 1205 14.10 -0.49 -49.99
N MET A 1206 14.34 -0.38 -48.68
CA MET A 1206 15.61 0.12 -48.12
C MET A 1206 16.81 -0.77 -48.48
N VAL A 1207 16.64 -2.10 -48.52
CA VAL A 1207 17.72 -3.02 -48.92
C VAL A 1207 17.97 -2.97 -50.43
N THR A 1208 16.93 -2.87 -51.26
CA THR A 1208 17.10 -2.81 -52.72
C THR A 1208 17.76 -1.50 -53.15
N ASP A 1209 17.37 -0.36 -52.58
CA ASP A 1209 18.00 0.93 -52.86
C ASP A 1209 19.41 1.04 -52.26
N GLY A 1210 19.64 0.48 -51.07
CA GLY A 1210 20.99 0.31 -50.52
C GLY A 1210 21.90 -0.51 -51.45
N LEU A 1211 21.41 -1.62 -52.00
CA LEU A 1211 22.17 -2.47 -52.93
C LEU A 1211 22.40 -1.82 -54.30
N LYS A 1212 21.44 -1.03 -54.81
CA LYS A 1212 21.65 -0.19 -56.01
C LYS A 1212 22.77 0.84 -55.76
N ASN A 1213 22.74 1.53 -54.62
CA ASN A 1213 23.71 2.56 -54.29
C ASN A 1213 25.10 2.00 -53.97
N CYS A 1214 25.20 0.75 -53.49
CA CYS A 1214 26.46 0.00 -53.41
C CYS A 1214 26.88 -0.70 -54.72
N GLY A 1215 26.29 -0.35 -55.87
CA GLY A 1215 26.64 -0.86 -57.20
C GLY A 1215 26.25 -2.31 -57.49
N LYS A 1216 25.56 -3.01 -56.57
CA LYS A 1216 25.15 -4.41 -56.71
C LYS A 1216 23.75 -4.53 -57.33
N HIS A 1217 23.56 -3.87 -58.47
CA HIS A 1217 22.26 -3.74 -59.14
C HIS A 1217 21.58 -5.09 -59.46
N ASP A 1218 22.32 -6.11 -59.88
CA ASP A 1218 21.75 -7.45 -60.14
C ASP A 1218 21.24 -8.14 -58.87
N LEU A 1219 21.83 -7.85 -57.70
CA LEU A 1219 21.37 -8.41 -56.43
C LEU A 1219 20.12 -7.67 -55.93
N ALA A 1220 20.08 -6.34 -56.08
CA ALA A 1220 18.87 -5.56 -55.84
C ALA A 1220 17.70 -6.07 -56.71
N LYS A 1221 17.93 -6.21 -58.02
CA LYS A 1221 16.94 -6.68 -58.99
C LYS A 1221 16.44 -8.11 -58.72
N ARG A 1222 17.30 -8.99 -58.19
CA ARG A 1222 16.88 -10.33 -57.71
C ARG A 1222 16.05 -10.26 -56.44
N ILE A 1223 16.28 -9.30 -55.54
CA ILE A 1223 15.50 -9.11 -54.31
C ILE A 1223 14.14 -8.47 -54.62
N GLU A 1224 14.06 -7.52 -55.55
CA GLU A 1224 12.80 -7.00 -56.10
C GLU A 1224 11.96 -8.14 -56.72
N GLN A 1225 12.58 -9.02 -57.51
CA GLN A 1225 11.94 -10.22 -58.05
C GLN A 1225 11.51 -11.22 -56.96
N LEU A 1226 12.28 -11.35 -55.88
CA LEU A 1226 11.95 -12.19 -54.74
C LEU A 1226 10.73 -11.64 -53.97
N GLU A 1227 10.62 -10.32 -53.82
CA GLU A 1227 9.45 -9.69 -53.20
C GLU A 1227 8.19 -9.95 -54.03
N VAL A 1228 8.23 -9.75 -55.35
CA VAL A 1228 7.09 -10.03 -56.24
C VAL A 1228 6.72 -11.52 -56.22
N SER A 1229 7.71 -12.42 -56.13
CA SER A 1229 7.51 -13.86 -55.96
C SER A 1229 6.83 -14.21 -54.62
N LEU A 1230 7.22 -13.56 -53.53
CA LEU A 1230 6.60 -13.75 -52.22
C LEU A 1230 5.18 -13.17 -52.19
N GLN A 1231 4.98 -11.93 -52.65
CA GLN A 1231 3.66 -11.26 -52.69
C GLN A 1231 2.63 -12.00 -53.56
N SER A 1232 3.07 -12.81 -54.53
CA SER A 1232 2.20 -13.73 -55.27
C SER A 1232 1.96 -15.03 -54.51
N HIS A 1233 3.00 -15.71 -54.00
CA HIS A 1233 2.85 -16.97 -53.27
C HIS A 1233 1.99 -16.88 -51.99
N TRP A 1234 1.91 -15.71 -51.36
CA TRP A 1234 1.03 -15.45 -50.21
C TRP A 1234 -0.44 -15.20 -50.55
N LYS A 1235 -0.82 -15.03 -51.83
CA LYS A 1235 -2.24 -14.89 -52.24
C LYS A 1235 -2.96 -16.23 -52.37
N ASP A 1236 -2.25 -17.28 -52.80
CA ASP A 1236 -2.88 -18.53 -53.25
C ASP A 1236 -3.05 -19.60 -52.15
N LYS A 1237 -2.61 -19.34 -50.91
CA LYS A 1237 -2.56 -20.34 -49.81
C LYS A 1237 -3.49 -20.08 -48.62
N ASN A 1238 -4.69 -19.54 -48.88
CA ASN A 1238 -5.74 -19.39 -47.86
C ASN A 1238 -6.86 -20.44 -48.01
N ILE A 1239 -6.50 -21.73 -47.97
CA ILE A 1239 -7.47 -22.85 -47.92
C ILE A 1239 -7.08 -23.84 -46.79
N PHE A 1240 -7.92 -23.86 -45.77
CA PHE A 1240 -8.16 -24.83 -44.68
C PHE A 1240 -7.21 -26.04 -44.39
N SER A 1241 -7.04 -26.25 -43.08
CA SER A 1241 -7.16 -27.53 -42.31
C SER A 1241 -5.94 -27.99 -41.48
N ILE A 1242 -6.24 -28.82 -40.47
CA ILE A 1242 -5.42 -29.34 -39.35
C ILE A 1242 -5.74 -30.86 -39.33
N PRO A 1243 -4.79 -31.84 -39.26
CA PRO A 1243 -4.12 -32.18 -37.98
C PRO A 1243 -2.75 -32.93 -38.04
N GLY A 1244 -2.17 -33.22 -36.86
CA GLY A 1244 -1.34 -34.43 -36.62
C GLY A 1244 0.08 -34.20 -36.04
N PRO A 1245 0.51 -34.92 -34.97
CA PRO A 1245 1.84 -34.73 -34.36
C PRO A 1245 2.81 -35.93 -34.52
N VAL A 1246 3.93 -35.75 -35.24
CA VAL A 1246 5.11 -36.64 -35.33
C VAL A 1246 6.37 -35.79 -35.67
N GLY A 1247 7.59 -36.04 -35.20
CA GLY A 1247 8.03 -36.96 -34.13
C GLY A 1247 9.49 -37.45 -34.24
N SER A 1248 10.42 -36.80 -33.51
CA SER A 1248 11.81 -37.23 -33.18
C SER A 1248 12.91 -37.25 -34.27
N VAL A 1249 14.17 -37.28 -33.79
CA VAL A 1249 15.45 -37.69 -34.46
C VAL A 1249 16.25 -36.67 -35.31
N ALA A 1250 17.59 -36.81 -35.22
CA ALA A 1250 18.70 -36.31 -36.04
C ALA A 1250 19.27 -34.88 -35.85
N ARG A 1251 20.56 -34.85 -35.48
CA ARG A 1251 21.51 -33.74 -35.70
C ARG A 1251 21.92 -33.72 -37.19
N GLY A 1252 22.11 -32.54 -37.81
CA GLY A 1252 22.59 -32.45 -39.21
C GLY A 1252 23.20 -31.10 -39.59
N ARG A 1253 24.53 -31.06 -39.72
CA ARG A 1253 25.41 -29.95 -40.10
C ARG A 1253 24.97 -29.06 -41.31
N LEU A 1254 25.44 -27.81 -41.29
CA LEU A 1254 25.73 -26.90 -42.43
C LEU A 1254 24.55 -26.39 -43.28
N PHE A 1255 24.14 -25.13 -43.07
CA PHE A 1255 24.69 -23.99 -43.85
C PHE A 1255 24.20 -22.63 -43.36
#